data_AF-A0A0E2NG07-F1
#
_entry.id   AF-A0A0E2NG07-F1
#
_cell.length_a   1.000
_cell.length_b   1.000
_cell.length_c   1.000
_cell.angle_alpha   90.00
_cell.angle_beta   90.00
_cell.angle_gamma   90.00
#
_symmetry.space_group_name_H-M   'P 1'
#
loop_
_entity.id
_entity.type
_entity.pdbx_description
1 polymer ?
#
loop_
_entity_poly.entity_id
_entity_poly.type
_entity_poly.pdbx_seq_one_letter_code
_entity_poly.pdbx_strand_id
1 'polypeptide(L)'
;MEELGGLAGSPQRVVVTVHGIRTFGQWQDRLRDLIHKRAPDVIVEPFRYGYFSALAFAFPFFRWLAVLFFRARLRDLIRRHPDARFVFVAHSFGTHLTMHGLKGLRKAETPRIDLIILAGSVLRPSFNWPRFMEKVPARQVVNDCGINDSVLILSQFVVLLTGMAGRVGFYGFTGGNVLNRFFVGGHGHYFASNRHDANHFMRTQWLSSIVDDARFEPVDQRPPFGVLGGLSNAAVRLSDPLKLVLYGALIWFTYDAFYRQPRLELIAEQASREVTVAATAMETDFRMPTSYQSALHVLRFGGQIHERDRALADKVVRYSGQRLATFADAFKALEPNSVFRWSGSSYAATNAPLRLPGAPAWYARVGESKRLLTIDADSTIALVDTVAGRVISRQRIGDAGESTVLGTIDVLSLKGDANLIGLKFSVSRPNDEDVSHYAATVQADSGTITAFGGDDTPTNFTATPGCKSFQVARDIDDDDDDDLTADQLKAAKEQIRKESEIAARCIVKSAANVAQPLIFPTLVPETGNWQVTNVTNAPRHDEDLPAASCQNLSGHAKFPYVVLQDANALDFSKASGQEGLDRERLENLFRDPDTGEGPCYLEFQGAGGKKFALANGPEATWYGNFLICEILGRKTIGKCDMPAFAWNGSGEIQQSPDGNLLAITSFGSSESEAWSLTDLRTMTTIGPEDPAFGHVSAIAFGADSRTVAVAGPLEGVAGAVRLVIYDLGDPILPLASRVIESSARPEPLTGTENPLYNVSLFRSGGGFVLATGYGDVVGFRVTDYSSSPGLVARLSEWLYGASSGSASITFDWLANPVGFSPQGNIRYDFEPGQGQLLAYDQERVRLLDTTGGYMLTSIAKPAEQPGCNSPIRTAEILADGRISIQTGTCDTERKAPLNFEATSQMGDHARAPELADGRGHQELPRERTAE
;
A
#
# COMPACT_ATOMS: atom_id res chain seq x y z
N MET A 1 -11.75 14.17 107.91
CA MET A 1 -10.43 14.82 107.75
C MET A 1 -10.04 14.52 106.32
N GLU A 2 -10.40 15.35 105.33
CA GLU A 2 -9.68 16.61 104.98
C GLU A 2 -8.17 16.40 105.13
N GLU A 3 -7.30 16.55 104.14
CA GLU A 3 -7.34 17.29 102.88
C GLU A 3 -6.09 16.84 102.09
N LEU A 4 -6.14 16.77 100.75
CA LEU A 4 -5.07 17.17 99.81
C LEU A 4 -5.54 16.83 98.39
N GLY A 5 -6.08 17.86 97.74
CA GLY A 5 -6.69 17.82 96.42
C GLY A 5 -5.71 17.52 95.29
N GLY A 6 -6.23 16.81 94.28
CA GLY A 6 -5.55 16.52 93.03
C GLY A 6 -5.44 17.74 92.12
N LEU A 7 -4.25 17.92 91.56
CA LEU A 7 -4.01 18.76 90.38
C LEU A 7 -4.40 17.95 89.14
N ALA A 8 -5.58 18.23 88.59
CA ALA A 8 -5.94 17.79 87.24
C ALA A 8 -5.04 18.52 86.23
N GLY A 9 -4.07 17.80 85.64
CA GLY A 9 -3.22 18.32 84.57
C GLY A 9 -4.04 18.71 83.35
N SER A 10 -3.71 19.84 82.72
CA SER A 10 -4.33 20.29 81.48
C SER A 10 -4.17 19.26 80.36
N PRO A 11 -5.17 19.08 79.47
CA PRO A 11 -5.10 18.08 78.40
C PRO A 11 -3.93 18.39 77.44
N GLN A 12 -3.12 17.36 77.17
CA GLN A 12 -1.95 17.40 76.30
C GLN A 12 -2.31 17.99 74.91
N ARG A 13 -1.49 18.91 74.39
CA ARG A 13 -1.69 19.54 73.08
C ARG A 13 -0.60 19.11 72.10
N VAL A 14 -1.01 18.69 70.90
CA VAL A 14 -0.11 18.25 69.83
C VAL A 14 -0.30 19.12 68.60
N VAL A 15 0.76 19.81 68.19
CA VAL A 15 0.81 20.67 67.00
C VAL A 15 1.51 19.92 65.88
N VAL A 16 0.78 19.53 64.84
CA VAL A 16 1.33 18.87 63.66
C VAL A 16 1.60 19.92 62.59
N THR A 17 2.86 20.06 62.16
CA THR A 17 3.22 20.98 61.07
C THR A 17 3.51 20.20 59.79
N VAL A 18 3.07 20.70 58.63
CA VAL A 18 3.25 20.03 57.33
C VAL A 18 3.73 21.04 56.27
N HIS A 19 4.93 20.82 55.73
CA HIS A 19 5.54 21.70 54.73
C HIS A 19 5.04 21.45 53.29
N GLY A 20 5.41 22.34 52.36
CA GLY A 20 5.12 22.25 50.92
C GLY A 20 6.21 21.55 50.10
N ILE A 21 6.01 21.46 48.78
CA ILE A 21 6.99 20.88 47.84
C ILE A 21 8.30 21.69 47.78
N ARG A 22 9.40 21.06 47.37
CA ARG A 22 10.72 21.70 47.18
C ARG A 22 11.29 22.45 48.41
N THR A 23 10.87 22.09 49.63
CA THR A 23 11.44 22.64 50.87
C THR A 23 11.75 21.52 51.86
N PHE A 24 12.74 21.73 52.74
CA PHE A 24 13.04 20.84 53.86
C PHE A 24 12.28 21.22 55.15
N GLY A 25 11.29 22.13 55.05
CA GLY A 25 10.45 22.49 56.19
C GLY A 25 11.15 23.30 57.30
N GLN A 26 12.21 24.05 57.01
CA GLN A 26 12.96 24.83 58.02
C GLN A 26 12.09 25.76 58.89
N TRP A 27 10.96 26.24 58.37
CA TRP A 27 10.02 27.06 59.15
C TRP A 27 9.32 26.28 60.27
N GLN A 28 9.19 24.94 60.13
CA GLN A 28 8.57 24.07 61.13
C GLN A 28 9.38 24.08 62.42
N ASP A 29 10.72 24.02 62.32
CA ASP A 29 11.62 24.10 63.47
C ASP A 29 11.52 25.47 64.15
N ARG A 30 11.50 26.56 63.35
CA ARG A 30 11.33 27.92 63.90
C ARG A 30 10.00 28.10 64.63
N LEU A 31 8.91 27.54 64.11
CA LEU A 31 7.61 27.59 64.78
C LEU A 31 7.61 26.76 66.06
N ARG A 32 8.22 25.57 66.06
CA ARG A 32 8.42 24.76 67.26
C ARG A 32 9.14 25.57 68.34
N ASP A 33 10.22 26.25 67.99
CA ASP A 33 11.01 27.02 68.96
C ASP A 33 10.22 28.20 69.54
N LEU A 34 9.35 28.85 68.74
CA LEU A 34 8.44 29.89 69.22
C LEU A 34 7.39 29.34 70.19
N ILE A 35 6.82 28.18 69.87
CA ILE A 35 5.81 27.52 70.72
C ILE A 35 6.46 27.07 72.03
N HIS A 36 7.61 26.38 71.98
CA HIS A 36 8.29 25.87 73.16
C HIS A 36 8.73 26.99 74.12
N LYS A 37 9.13 28.15 73.59
CA LYS A 37 9.45 29.34 74.41
C LYS A 37 8.25 29.92 75.14
N ARG A 38 7.02 29.79 74.60
CA ARG A 38 5.80 30.36 75.18
C ARG A 38 5.03 29.34 76.03
N ALA A 39 5.02 28.07 75.61
CA ALA A 39 4.37 26.96 76.27
C ALA A 39 5.21 25.67 76.09
N PRO A 40 6.07 25.33 77.08
CA PRO A 40 6.97 24.19 76.98
C PRO A 40 6.23 22.84 76.93
N ASP A 41 5.00 22.78 77.44
CA ASP A 41 4.18 21.56 77.54
C ASP A 41 3.46 21.19 76.23
N VAL A 42 3.57 22.02 75.18
CA VAL A 42 2.98 21.75 73.86
C VAL A 42 3.93 20.93 73.01
N ILE A 43 3.49 19.75 72.56
CA ILE A 43 4.27 18.88 71.68
C ILE A 43 4.12 19.38 70.24
N VAL A 44 5.24 19.62 69.55
CA VAL A 44 5.23 20.02 68.14
C VAL A 44 5.89 18.94 67.28
N GLU A 45 5.11 18.35 66.37
CA GLU A 45 5.51 17.22 65.52
C GLU A 45 5.61 17.67 64.05
N PRO A 46 6.83 17.93 63.54
CA PRO A 46 7.03 18.29 62.14
C PRO A 46 6.96 17.06 61.24
N PHE A 47 5.96 17.02 60.37
CA PHE A 47 5.90 15.99 59.33
C PHE A 47 6.83 16.37 58.16
N ARG A 48 7.83 15.52 57.92
CA ARG A 48 8.78 15.65 56.80
C ARG A 48 8.68 14.42 55.90
N TYR A 49 8.44 14.65 54.61
CA TYR A 49 8.32 13.60 53.59
C TYR A 49 9.44 13.64 52.54
N GLY A 50 10.51 14.41 52.81
CA GLY A 50 11.64 14.58 51.90
C GLY A 50 11.36 15.52 50.73
N TYR A 51 12.20 15.44 49.68
CA TYR A 51 12.06 16.26 48.48
C TYR A 51 10.98 15.70 47.56
N PHE A 52 9.91 16.48 47.33
CA PHE A 52 8.85 16.15 46.38
C PHE A 52 8.90 17.15 45.21
N SER A 53 9.08 16.63 43.99
CA SER A 53 9.27 17.45 42.79
C SER A 53 7.97 18.07 42.29
N ALA A 54 8.08 19.16 41.52
CA ALA A 54 6.92 19.79 40.88
C ALA A 54 6.23 18.85 39.86
N LEU A 55 7.01 17.99 39.19
CA LEU A 55 6.49 16.99 38.27
C LEU A 55 5.66 15.92 39.01
N ALA A 56 6.19 15.38 40.13
CA ALA A 56 5.44 14.43 40.96
C ALA A 56 4.15 15.06 41.54
N PHE A 57 4.16 16.36 41.80
CA PHE A 57 2.97 17.11 42.22
C PHE A 57 1.91 17.26 41.12
N ALA A 58 2.33 17.42 39.86
CA ALA A 58 1.42 17.50 38.73
C ALA A 58 0.56 16.24 38.56
N PHE A 59 1.16 15.06 38.76
CA PHE A 59 0.48 13.77 38.60
C PHE A 59 -0.33 13.36 39.85
N PRO A 60 -1.66 13.10 39.72
CA PRO A 60 -2.52 12.72 40.86
C PRO A 60 -2.07 11.47 41.62
N PHE A 61 -1.47 10.49 40.94
CA PHE A 61 -1.06 9.22 41.53
C PHE A 61 0.00 9.40 42.65
N PHE A 62 1.06 10.17 42.39
CA PHE A 62 2.10 10.40 43.40
C PHE A 62 1.59 11.23 44.58
N ARG A 63 0.64 12.17 44.36
CA ARG A 63 -0.01 12.89 45.46
C ARG A 63 -0.82 11.97 46.35
N TRP A 64 -1.56 11.02 45.77
CA TRP A 64 -2.30 10.03 46.53
C TRP A 64 -1.38 9.16 47.40
N LEU A 65 -0.23 8.70 46.87
CA LEU A 65 0.77 7.98 47.67
C LEU A 65 1.30 8.82 48.84
N ALA A 66 1.59 10.11 48.62
CA ALA A 66 2.04 11.01 49.69
C ALA A 66 0.96 11.20 50.78
N VAL A 67 -0.32 11.30 50.39
CA VAL A 67 -1.46 11.35 51.34
C VAL A 67 -1.55 10.06 52.16
N LEU A 68 -1.36 8.89 51.53
CA LEU A 68 -1.35 7.61 52.25
C LEU A 68 -0.24 7.54 53.29
N PHE A 69 0.97 7.96 52.92
CA PHE A 69 2.12 8.00 53.82
C PHE A 69 1.87 8.93 55.01
N PHE A 70 1.41 10.16 54.77
CA PHE A 70 1.03 11.10 55.83
C PHE A 70 -0.06 10.51 56.75
N ARG A 71 -1.12 9.94 56.18
CA ARG A 71 -2.23 9.35 56.94
C ARG A 71 -1.78 8.18 57.82
N ALA A 72 -0.82 7.38 57.37
CA ALA A 72 -0.26 6.29 58.18
C ALA A 72 0.50 6.83 59.41
N ARG A 73 1.33 7.85 59.22
CA ARG A 73 2.08 8.49 60.31
C ARG A 73 1.19 9.27 61.26
N LEU A 74 0.15 9.93 60.74
CA LEU A 74 -0.85 10.61 61.57
C LEU A 74 -1.61 9.62 62.45
N ARG A 75 -2.00 8.45 61.93
CA ARG A 75 -2.64 7.40 62.74
C ARG A 75 -1.75 6.91 63.88
N ASP A 76 -0.45 6.73 63.62
CA ASP A 76 0.51 6.38 64.66
C ASP A 76 0.59 7.46 65.76
N LEU A 77 0.69 8.74 65.36
CA LEU A 77 0.73 9.86 66.31
C LEU A 77 -0.54 9.97 67.16
N ILE A 78 -1.73 9.79 66.56
CA ILE A 78 -3.01 9.78 67.27
C ILE A 78 -3.04 8.64 68.31
N ARG A 79 -2.53 7.45 67.96
CA ARG A 79 -2.47 6.31 68.89
C ARG A 79 -1.53 6.55 70.07
N ARG A 80 -0.44 7.30 69.86
CA ARG A 80 0.49 7.69 70.93
C ARG A 80 -0.10 8.76 71.86
N HIS A 81 -1.07 9.53 71.38
CA HIS A 81 -1.69 10.64 72.13
C HIS A 81 -3.24 10.64 71.99
N PRO A 82 -3.93 9.63 72.54
CA PRO A 82 -5.36 9.41 72.30
C PRO A 82 -6.28 10.53 72.84
N ASP A 83 -5.91 11.15 73.96
CA ASP A 83 -6.70 12.21 74.60
C ASP A 83 -6.20 13.64 74.27
N ALA A 84 -5.21 13.76 73.39
CA ALA A 84 -4.63 15.05 73.06
C ALA A 84 -5.53 15.89 72.15
N ARG A 85 -5.41 17.22 72.30
CA ARG A 85 -6.02 18.19 71.38
C ARG A 85 -5.03 18.51 70.26
N PHE A 86 -5.46 18.32 69.02
CA PHE A 86 -4.63 18.48 67.84
C PHE A 86 -4.80 19.85 67.19
N VAL A 87 -3.67 20.44 66.82
CA VAL A 87 -3.60 21.65 66.00
C VAL A 87 -2.78 21.33 64.74
N PHE A 88 -3.28 21.69 63.56
CA PHE A 88 -2.58 21.47 62.30
C PHE A 88 -2.12 22.80 61.69
N VAL A 89 -0.86 22.89 61.28
CA VAL A 89 -0.34 24.04 60.53
C VAL A 89 0.27 23.55 59.24
N ALA A 90 -0.38 23.84 58.11
CA ALA A 90 -0.03 23.27 56.82
C ALA A 90 0.20 24.35 55.78
N HIS A 91 1.25 24.18 54.97
CA HIS A 91 1.63 25.12 53.91
C HIS A 91 1.62 24.48 52.53
N SER A 92 1.11 25.18 51.51
CA SER A 92 1.18 24.76 50.10
C SER A 92 0.67 23.32 49.92
N PHE A 93 1.45 22.41 49.33
CA PHE A 93 1.11 20.98 49.19
C PHE A 93 0.82 20.28 50.53
N GLY A 94 1.41 20.73 51.64
CA GLY A 94 1.08 20.24 52.97
C GLY A 94 -0.39 20.41 53.32
N THR A 95 -1.07 21.44 52.78
CA THR A 95 -2.53 21.60 52.96
C THR A 95 -3.32 20.48 52.28
N HIS A 96 -2.86 20.00 51.12
CA HIS A 96 -3.45 18.86 50.44
C HIS A 96 -3.26 17.57 51.26
N LEU A 97 -2.04 17.33 51.74
CA LEU A 97 -1.74 16.16 52.59
C LEU A 97 -2.57 16.14 53.87
N THR A 98 -2.62 17.28 54.57
CA THR A 98 -3.35 17.43 55.82
C THR A 98 -4.83 17.17 55.63
N MET A 99 -5.47 17.88 54.68
CA MET A 99 -6.92 17.80 54.50
C MET A 99 -7.37 16.46 53.91
N HIS A 100 -6.67 15.91 52.92
CA HIS A 100 -7.02 14.59 52.37
C HIS A 100 -6.64 13.44 53.31
N GLY A 101 -5.57 13.60 54.11
CA GLY A 101 -5.18 12.65 55.14
C GLY A 101 -6.24 12.54 56.25
N LEU A 102 -6.67 13.68 56.80
CA LEU A 102 -7.75 13.76 57.79
C LEU A 102 -9.07 13.22 57.22
N LYS A 103 -9.45 13.65 56.00
CA LYS A 103 -10.64 13.14 55.31
C LYS A 103 -10.59 11.62 55.13
N GLY A 104 -9.41 11.03 55.04
CA GLY A 104 -9.19 9.59 54.90
C GLY A 104 -9.26 8.79 56.19
N LEU A 105 -9.36 9.41 57.38
CA LEU A 105 -9.48 8.71 58.66
C LEU A 105 -10.89 8.11 58.85
N ARG A 106 -11.02 7.08 59.69
CA ARG A 106 -12.32 6.61 60.17
C ARG A 106 -12.82 7.57 61.27
N LYS A 107 -14.15 7.67 61.45
CA LYS A 107 -14.74 8.54 62.48
C LYS A 107 -14.22 8.20 63.90
N ALA A 108 -14.04 6.92 64.19
CA ALA A 108 -13.46 6.43 65.45
C ALA A 108 -11.97 6.75 65.64
N GLU A 109 -11.24 7.04 64.55
CA GLU A 109 -9.80 7.38 64.58
C GLU A 109 -9.57 8.90 64.54
N THR A 110 -10.64 9.70 64.51
CA THR A 110 -10.54 11.15 64.32
C THR A 110 -10.25 11.82 65.67
N PRO A 111 -9.11 12.53 65.82
CA PRO A 111 -8.77 13.16 67.09
C PRO A 111 -9.63 14.40 67.34
N ARG A 112 -9.57 14.95 68.56
CA ARG A 112 -10.16 16.26 68.86
C ARG A 112 -9.30 17.35 68.21
N ILE A 113 -9.85 18.08 67.24
CA ILE A 113 -9.12 19.11 66.49
C ILE A 113 -9.58 20.50 66.94
N ASP A 114 -8.66 21.25 67.56
CA ASP A 114 -8.93 22.60 68.02
C ASP A 114 -8.77 23.61 66.88
N LEU A 115 -7.75 23.44 66.03
CA LEU A 115 -7.38 24.44 65.03
C LEU A 115 -6.70 23.80 63.81
N ILE A 116 -7.10 24.23 62.61
CA ILE A 116 -6.39 23.94 61.37
C ILE A 116 -6.03 25.25 60.69
N ILE A 117 -4.72 25.54 60.54
CA ILE A 117 -4.19 26.68 59.80
C ILE A 117 -3.71 26.17 58.44
N LEU A 118 -4.29 26.72 57.37
CA LEU A 118 -3.93 26.47 55.98
C LEU A 118 -3.29 27.75 55.42
N ALA A 119 -2.01 27.69 55.09
CA ALA A 119 -1.27 28.81 54.51
C ALA A 119 -0.93 28.53 53.04
N GLY A 120 -1.34 29.43 52.13
CA GLY A 120 -1.07 29.23 50.69
C GLY A 120 -1.65 27.92 50.15
N SER A 121 -2.87 27.56 50.56
CA SER A 121 -3.50 26.29 50.22
C SER A 121 -3.63 26.01 48.72
N VAL A 122 -3.24 24.80 48.31
CA VAL A 122 -3.41 24.26 46.95
C VAL A 122 -4.74 23.52 46.76
N LEU A 123 -5.68 23.67 47.70
CA LEU A 123 -7.01 23.05 47.61
C LEU A 123 -7.90 23.82 46.64
N ARG A 124 -8.94 23.16 46.16
CA ARG A 124 -9.97 23.79 45.35
C ARG A 124 -10.75 24.80 46.20
N PRO A 125 -11.01 26.03 45.71
CA PRO A 125 -11.86 26.99 46.40
C PRO A 125 -13.27 26.47 46.72
N SER A 126 -13.77 25.53 45.92
CA SER A 126 -15.07 24.84 46.10
C SER A 126 -14.99 23.60 47.01
N PHE A 127 -14.05 23.57 47.97
CA PHE A 127 -13.91 22.45 48.89
C PHE A 127 -15.21 22.23 49.70
N ASN A 128 -15.72 20.99 49.75
CA ASN A 128 -16.97 20.67 50.43
C ASN A 128 -16.75 20.63 51.96
N TRP A 129 -16.79 21.81 52.58
CA TRP A 129 -16.66 22.00 54.02
C TRP A 129 -17.74 21.29 54.85
N PRO A 130 -19.05 21.35 54.51
CA PRO A 130 -20.07 20.65 55.28
C PRO A 130 -19.79 19.15 55.44
N ARG A 131 -19.48 18.46 54.34
CA ARG A 131 -19.16 17.04 54.35
C ARG A 131 -17.84 16.75 55.08
N PHE A 132 -16.88 17.66 55.02
CA PHE A 132 -15.62 17.51 55.76
C PHE A 132 -15.86 17.64 57.27
N MET A 133 -16.56 18.69 57.72
CA MET A 133 -16.78 18.98 59.14
C MET A 133 -17.72 17.98 59.81
N GLU A 134 -18.67 17.40 59.08
CA GLU A 134 -19.50 16.29 59.57
C GLU A 134 -18.66 15.06 59.94
N LYS A 135 -17.63 14.78 59.12
CA LYS A 135 -16.76 13.63 59.31
C LYS A 135 -15.61 13.93 60.29
N VAL A 136 -15.04 15.11 60.18
CA VAL A 136 -13.84 15.57 60.90
C VAL A 136 -14.19 16.90 61.58
N PRO A 137 -14.81 16.85 62.78
CA PRO A 137 -15.18 18.05 63.49
C PRO A 137 -13.93 18.79 63.96
N ALA A 138 -13.77 20.03 63.50
CA ALA A 138 -12.75 20.96 63.97
C ALA A 138 -13.41 22.19 64.59
N ARG A 139 -12.86 22.68 65.71
CA ARG A 139 -13.36 23.90 66.36
C ARG A 139 -13.18 25.12 65.46
N GLN A 140 -12.01 25.27 64.84
CA GLN A 140 -11.74 26.37 63.90
C GLN A 140 -10.81 25.94 62.76
N VAL A 141 -11.07 26.45 61.57
CA VAL A 141 -10.22 26.33 60.39
C VAL A 141 -9.95 27.72 59.83
N VAL A 142 -8.68 28.04 59.63
CA VAL A 142 -8.24 29.33 59.11
C VAL A 142 -7.47 29.11 57.83
N ASN A 143 -7.84 29.84 56.79
CA ASN A 143 -7.16 29.85 55.50
C ASN A 143 -6.50 31.21 55.29
N ASP A 144 -5.20 31.28 55.55
CA ASP A 144 -4.39 32.45 55.30
C ASP A 144 -4.00 32.49 53.83
N CYS A 145 -4.43 33.56 53.17
CA CYS A 145 -4.35 33.76 51.73
C CYS A 145 -3.33 34.84 51.38
N GLY A 146 -2.43 34.52 50.44
CA GLY A 146 -1.47 35.46 49.88
C GLY A 146 -2.01 36.04 48.58
N ILE A 147 -2.34 37.33 48.56
CA ILE A 147 -2.98 37.98 47.42
C ILE A 147 -2.06 37.98 46.18
N ASN A 148 -0.74 37.93 46.37
CA ASN A 148 0.27 37.95 45.29
C ASN A 148 0.93 36.59 45.05
N ASP A 149 0.29 35.49 45.45
CA ASP A 149 0.78 34.13 45.21
C ASP A 149 0.66 33.71 43.72
N SER A 150 1.76 33.81 42.96
CA SER A 150 1.82 33.41 41.55
C SER A 150 1.98 31.90 41.36
N VAL A 151 2.52 31.19 42.35
CA VAL A 151 2.72 29.74 42.30
C VAL A 151 1.37 29.01 42.25
N LEU A 152 0.38 29.52 42.98
CA LEU A 152 -0.98 28.98 42.94
C LEU A 152 -1.69 29.23 41.60
N ILE A 153 -1.36 30.30 40.87
CA ILE A 153 -1.86 30.51 39.50
C ILE A 153 -1.28 29.43 38.57
N LEU A 154 0.03 29.23 38.62
CA LEU A 154 0.68 28.18 37.81
C LEU A 154 0.15 26.78 38.15
N SER A 155 -0.03 26.48 39.45
CA SER A 155 -0.64 25.21 39.88
C SER A 155 -2.07 25.06 39.36
N GLN A 156 -2.86 26.14 39.36
CA GLN A 156 -4.22 26.14 38.84
C GLN A 156 -4.28 25.93 37.33
N PHE A 157 -3.25 26.19 36.54
CA PHE A 157 -3.26 25.89 35.10
C PHE A 157 -2.67 24.51 34.76
N VAL A 158 -1.62 24.08 35.47
CA VAL A 158 -0.84 22.90 35.06
C VAL A 158 -1.20 21.63 35.84
N VAL A 159 -1.65 21.77 37.08
CA VAL A 159 -1.85 20.64 37.99
C VAL A 159 -3.31 20.22 38.03
N LEU A 160 -3.56 18.95 37.74
CA LEU A 160 -4.91 18.37 37.79
C LEU A 160 -5.39 18.29 39.25
N LEU A 161 -6.70 18.50 39.48
CA LEU A 161 -7.34 18.27 40.78
C LEU A 161 -6.74 19.04 41.98
N THR A 162 -6.03 20.14 41.74
CA THR A 162 -5.65 21.13 42.77
C THR A 162 -6.42 22.43 42.55
N GLY A 163 -6.22 23.40 43.43
CA GLY A 163 -6.72 24.74 43.22
C GLY A 163 -5.87 25.81 43.90
N MET A 164 -6.44 26.99 44.00
CA MET A 164 -5.78 28.21 44.47
C MET A 164 -6.46 28.82 45.70
N ALA A 165 -7.07 28.00 46.57
CA ALA A 165 -7.77 28.47 47.77
C ALA A 165 -6.89 29.36 48.67
N GLY A 166 -5.57 29.16 48.66
CA GLY A 166 -4.59 30.02 49.36
C GLY A 166 -4.31 31.38 48.72
N ARG A 167 -4.97 31.72 47.62
CA ARG A 167 -4.92 33.05 47.00
C ARG A 167 -6.29 33.73 47.04
N VAL A 168 -7.33 32.97 46.70
CA VAL A 168 -8.68 33.53 46.50
C VAL A 168 -9.67 33.21 47.61
N GLY A 169 -9.27 32.38 48.57
CA GLY A 169 -10.14 31.88 49.64
C GLY A 169 -10.96 30.67 49.23
N PHE A 170 -11.66 30.08 50.20
CA PHE A 170 -12.73 29.13 49.97
C PHE A 170 -14.07 29.87 49.74
N TYR A 171 -14.91 29.33 48.85
CA TYR A 171 -16.21 29.91 48.48
C TYR A 171 -17.36 28.98 48.87
N GLY A 172 -18.58 29.53 48.92
CA GLY A 172 -19.81 28.82 49.28
C GLY A 172 -20.15 28.97 50.76
N PHE A 173 -21.06 28.14 51.27
CA PHE A 173 -21.43 28.13 52.70
C PHE A 173 -20.29 27.58 53.55
N THR A 174 -19.30 28.41 53.82
CA THR A 174 -18.29 28.20 54.86
C THR A 174 -18.97 28.51 56.19
N GLY A 175 -19.38 27.50 56.95
CA GLY A 175 -19.99 27.71 58.28
C GLY A 175 -19.09 28.55 59.20
N GLY A 176 -19.60 29.00 60.35
CA GLY A 176 -18.91 29.93 61.25
C GLY A 176 -17.53 29.50 61.77
N ASN A 177 -17.12 28.24 61.53
CA ASN A 177 -15.85 27.69 61.96
C ASN A 177 -14.74 27.79 60.87
N VAL A 178 -15.04 28.25 59.65
CA VAL A 178 -14.05 28.40 58.56
C VAL A 178 -13.85 29.87 58.23
N LEU A 179 -12.64 30.39 58.43
CA LEU A 179 -12.29 31.80 58.24
C LEU A 179 -11.22 31.96 57.14
N ASN A 180 -11.50 32.78 56.13
CA ASN A 180 -10.48 33.22 55.17
C ASN A 180 -9.86 34.54 55.65
N ARG A 181 -8.54 34.66 55.65
CA ARG A 181 -7.82 35.91 55.93
C ARG A 181 -6.91 36.25 54.76
N PHE A 182 -6.93 37.49 54.27
CA PHE A 182 -6.20 37.92 53.08
C PHE A 182 -5.08 38.89 53.44
N PHE A 183 -3.85 38.52 53.10
CA PHE A 183 -2.63 39.28 53.36
C PHE A 183 -1.93 39.66 52.06
N VAL A 184 -1.34 40.85 52.01
CA VAL A 184 -0.47 41.28 50.91
C VAL A 184 0.85 40.51 51.02
N GLY A 185 1.05 39.53 50.14
CA GLY A 185 2.24 38.69 50.13
C GLY A 185 2.17 37.55 49.12
N GLY A 186 3.33 36.93 48.83
CA GLY A 186 3.47 35.79 47.91
C GLY A 186 3.39 34.42 48.61
N HIS A 187 3.74 33.34 47.91
CA HIS A 187 3.55 31.96 48.39
C HIS A 187 4.20 31.62 49.74
N GLY A 188 5.36 32.20 50.04
CA GLY A 188 6.12 31.95 51.27
C GLY A 188 6.08 33.09 52.30
N HIS A 189 5.25 34.12 52.12
CA HIS A 189 5.32 35.34 52.93
C HIS A 189 5.07 35.10 54.43
N TYR A 190 4.31 34.06 54.77
CA TYR A 190 4.05 33.61 56.15
C TYR A 190 5.33 33.32 56.94
N PHE A 191 6.43 33.06 56.22
CA PHE A 191 7.72 32.65 56.79
C PHE A 191 8.86 33.63 56.45
N ALA A 192 8.57 34.69 55.69
CA ALA A 192 9.55 35.63 55.18
C ALA A 192 10.06 36.57 56.27
N SER A 193 11.32 36.98 56.17
CA SER A 193 11.92 37.93 57.10
C SER A 193 11.47 39.36 56.80
N ASN A 194 11.17 40.13 57.86
CA ASN A 194 11.42 41.55 57.81
C ASN A 194 12.91 41.78 58.16
N ARG A 195 13.47 42.97 57.88
CA ARG A 195 14.90 43.29 58.16
C ARG A 195 15.34 43.07 59.63
N HIS A 196 14.41 42.87 60.57
CA HIS A 196 14.65 42.78 62.02
C HIS A 196 14.08 41.51 62.69
N ASP A 197 13.25 40.70 62.02
CA ASP A 197 12.56 39.55 62.60
C ASP A 197 12.08 38.55 61.53
N ALA A 198 12.72 37.38 61.51
CA ALA A 198 12.39 36.29 60.59
C ALA A 198 11.06 35.58 60.90
N ASN A 199 10.52 35.75 62.12
CA ASN A 199 9.39 35.01 62.64
C ASN A 199 8.15 35.89 62.90
N HIS A 200 8.17 37.14 62.42
CA HIS A 200 7.17 38.15 62.76
C HIS A 200 5.74 37.69 62.51
N PHE A 201 5.45 37.14 61.32
CA PHE A 201 4.10 36.69 60.97
C PHE A 201 3.64 35.53 61.87
N MET A 202 4.46 34.48 62.03
CA MET A 202 4.12 33.35 62.90
C MET A 202 3.91 33.78 64.36
N ARG A 203 4.74 34.69 64.87
CA ARG A 203 4.64 35.20 66.25
C ARG A 203 3.38 36.04 66.47
N THR A 204 3.04 36.92 65.53
CA THR A 204 1.92 37.86 65.70
C THR A 204 0.58 37.28 65.27
N GLN A 205 0.58 36.42 64.25
CA GLN A 205 -0.66 35.92 63.63
C GLN A 205 -1.06 34.52 64.10
N TRP A 206 -0.12 33.65 64.50
CA TRP A 206 -0.43 32.24 64.81
C TRP A 206 -0.21 31.86 66.27
N LEU A 207 0.86 32.36 66.90
CA LEU A 207 1.34 31.85 68.18
C LEU A 207 0.29 31.94 69.31
N SER A 208 -0.41 33.06 69.43
CA SER A 208 -1.47 33.26 70.44
C SER A 208 -2.65 32.30 70.23
N SER A 209 -3.05 32.04 68.98
CA SER A 209 -4.16 31.12 68.69
C SER A 209 -3.77 29.65 68.89
N ILE A 210 -2.50 29.29 68.65
CA ILE A 210 -1.99 27.92 68.85
C ILE A 210 -1.83 27.61 70.35
N VAL A 211 -1.38 28.58 71.14
CA VAL A 211 -1.03 28.38 72.56
C VAL A 211 -2.16 28.80 73.51
N ASP A 212 -2.78 29.95 73.28
CA ASP A 212 -3.72 30.58 74.21
C ASP A 212 -5.19 30.41 73.80
N ASP A 213 -5.47 29.58 72.77
CA ASP A 213 -6.80 29.38 72.17
C ASP A 213 -7.49 30.67 71.67
N ALA A 214 -6.70 31.74 71.45
CA ALA A 214 -7.18 33.03 70.96
C ALA A 214 -7.95 32.87 69.64
N ARG A 215 -9.04 33.62 69.49
CA ARG A 215 -9.80 33.65 68.24
C ARG A 215 -9.04 34.48 67.21
N PHE A 216 -9.04 34.00 65.97
CA PHE A 216 -8.51 34.76 64.85
C PHE A 216 -9.43 35.91 64.47
N GLU A 217 -8.85 37.10 64.34
CA GLU A 217 -9.53 38.27 63.79
C GLU A 217 -9.63 38.15 62.25
N PRO A 218 -10.76 38.57 61.65
CA PRO A 218 -10.87 38.71 60.20
C PRO A 218 -9.87 39.75 59.68
N VAL A 219 -9.11 39.38 58.64
CA VAL A 219 -8.19 40.30 57.96
C VAL A 219 -8.48 40.25 56.47
N ASP A 220 -8.69 41.40 55.84
CA ASP A 220 -8.86 41.50 54.40
C ASP A 220 -8.08 42.69 53.83
N GLN A 221 -6.90 42.42 53.26
CA GLN A 221 -6.04 43.42 52.64
C GLN A 221 -6.18 43.47 51.10
N ARG A 222 -7.27 42.92 50.54
CA ARG A 222 -7.47 42.92 49.08
C ARG A 222 -7.76 44.34 48.57
N PRO A 223 -7.15 44.76 47.44
CA PRO A 223 -7.54 46.00 46.79
C PRO A 223 -8.98 45.90 46.24
N PRO A 224 -9.69 47.03 46.08
CA PRO A 224 -11.03 47.03 45.47
C PRO A 224 -10.98 46.42 44.06
N PHE A 225 -11.98 45.59 43.73
CA PHE A 225 -12.02 44.86 42.46
C PHE A 225 -12.14 45.81 41.26
N GLY A 226 -11.09 45.89 40.43
CA GLY A 226 -11.16 46.46 39.08
C GLY A 226 -11.63 45.43 38.05
N VAL A 227 -12.14 45.88 36.90
CA VAL A 227 -12.66 45.04 35.79
C VAL A 227 -11.66 43.97 35.33
N LEU A 228 -10.37 44.33 35.23
CA LEU A 228 -9.28 43.41 34.87
C LEU A 228 -9.07 42.28 35.90
N GLY A 229 -9.31 42.55 37.18
CA GLY A 229 -9.25 41.55 38.25
C GLY A 229 -10.40 40.54 38.20
N GLY A 230 -11.57 40.95 37.70
CA GLY A 230 -12.70 40.05 37.46
C GLY A 230 -12.46 39.10 36.29
N LEU A 231 -11.93 39.61 35.17
CA LEU A 231 -11.62 38.82 33.98
C LEU A 231 -10.54 37.77 34.22
N SER A 232 -9.47 38.11 34.94
CA SER A 232 -8.42 37.16 35.31
C SER A 232 -8.96 36.00 36.17
N ASN A 233 -9.81 36.28 37.16
CA ASN A 233 -10.43 35.23 37.96
C ASN A 233 -11.42 34.38 37.17
N ALA A 234 -12.12 34.94 36.18
CA ALA A 234 -13.00 34.20 35.28
C ALA A 234 -12.20 33.26 34.36
N ALA A 235 -11.11 33.74 33.75
CA ALA A 235 -10.22 32.95 32.90
C ALA A 235 -9.62 31.75 33.66
N VAL A 236 -9.25 31.97 34.90
CA VAL A 236 -8.72 30.95 35.80
C VAL A 236 -9.75 29.87 36.18
N ARG A 237 -11.06 30.17 36.14
CA ARG A 237 -12.11 29.15 36.31
C ARG A 237 -12.28 28.27 35.07
N LEU A 238 -12.00 28.78 33.89
CA LEU A 238 -12.03 28.01 32.64
C LEU A 238 -10.84 27.06 32.48
N SER A 239 -9.87 27.07 33.40
CA SER A 239 -8.67 26.24 33.30
C SER A 239 -8.94 24.74 33.40
N ASP A 240 -10.02 24.31 34.08
CA ASP A 240 -10.28 22.89 34.32
C ASP A 240 -10.64 22.10 33.04
N PRO A 241 -11.56 22.54 32.16
CA PRO A 241 -11.76 21.88 30.86
C PRO A 241 -10.52 21.99 29.96
N LEU A 242 -9.80 23.12 30.00
CA LEU A 242 -8.57 23.30 29.23
C LEU A 242 -7.50 22.26 29.62
N LYS A 243 -7.37 21.92 30.91
CA LYS A 243 -6.49 20.84 31.35
C LYS A 243 -6.89 19.51 30.74
N LEU A 244 -8.17 19.15 30.73
CA LEU A 244 -8.62 17.87 30.16
C LEU A 244 -8.28 17.78 28.66
N VAL A 245 -8.43 18.89 27.92
CA VAL A 245 -8.01 18.98 26.52
C VAL A 245 -6.49 18.81 26.40
N LEU A 246 -5.70 19.50 27.21
CA LEU A 246 -4.22 19.41 27.16
C LEU A 246 -3.71 18.00 27.48
N TYR A 247 -4.22 17.37 28.53
CA TYR A 247 -3.84 15.98 28.87
C TYR A 247 -4.39 14.98 27.85
N GLY A 248 -5.58 15.21 27.30
CA GLY A 248 -6.14 14.40 26.20
C GLY A 248 -5.31 14.50 24.92
N ALA A 249 -4.87 15.71 24.57
CA ALA A 249 -3.97 15.96 23.45
C ALA A 249 -2.60 15.31 23.66
N LEU A 250 -2.06 15.34 24.89
CA LEU A 250 -0.81 14.64 25.22
C LEU A 250 -0.96 13.12 25.03
N ILE A 251 -2.05 12.53 25.56
CA ILE A 251 -2.33 11.09 25.38
C ILE A 251 -2.50 10.76 23.90
N TRP A 252 -3.28 11.56 23.16
CA TRP A 252 -3.48 11.37 21.73
C TRP A 252 -2.17 11.47 20.95
N PHE A 253 -1.33 12.48 21.22
CA PHE A 253 -0.03 12.64 20.57
C PHE A 253 0.90 11.46 20.88
N THR A 254 0.91 10.97 22.12
CA THR A 254 1.68 9.77 22.46
C THR A 254 1.16 8.51 21.77
N TYR A 255 -0.16 8.33 21.67
CA TYR A 255 -0.76 7.23 20.94
C TYR A 255 -0.47 7.33 19.44
N ASP A 256 -0.60 8.52 18.86
CA ASP A 256 -0.36 8.76 17.45
C ASP A 256 1.11 8.49 17.11
N ALA A 257 2.04 9.12 17.82
CA ALA A 257 3.48 9.03 17.55
C ALA A 257 4.08 7.64 17.85
N PHE A 258 3.67 6.97 18.93
CA PHE A 258 4.30 5.70 19.35
C PHE A 258 3.52 4.44 18.96
N TYR A 259 2.27 4.54 18.52
CA TYR A 259 1.46 3.38 18.18
C TYR A 259 0.82 3.46 16.79
N ARG A 260 0.12 4.56 16.48
CA ARG A 260 -0.63 4.68 15.20
C ARG A 260 0.30 4.88 14.00
N GLN A 261 1.20 5.88 14.05
CA GLN A 261 2.10 6.19 12.93
C GLN A 261 3.02 5.00 12.59
N PRO A 262 3.72 4.35 13.55
CA PRO A 262 4.60 3.22 13.22
C PRO A 262 3.85 2.02 12.64
N ARG A 263 2.57 1.79 13.04
CA ARG A 263 1.76 0.72 12.46
C ARG A 263 1.29 1.03 11.04
N LEU A 264 0.93 2.27 10.76
CA LEU A 264 0.56 2.68 9.40
C LEU A 264 1.76 2.57 8.46
N GLU A 265 2.94 3.01 8.90
CA GLU A 265 4.19 2.86 8.15
C GLU A 265 4.53 1.39 7.89
N LEU A 266 4.40 0.51 8.88
CA LEU A 266 4.64 -0.93 8.69
C LEU A 266 3.68 -1.56 7.67
N ILE A 267 2.39 -1.22 7.71
CA ILE A 267 1.39 -1.71 6.74
C ILE A 267 1.74 -1.20 5.33
N ALA A 268 2.08 0.08 5.21
CA ALA A 268 2.45 0.68 3.94
C ALA A 268 3.74 0.05 3.35
N GLU A 269 4.75 -0.23 4.19
CA GLU A 269 5.98 -0.88 3.75
C GLU A 269 5.75 -2.33 3.30
N GLN A 270 4.94 -3.09 4.04
CA GLN A 270 4.56 -4.45 3.66
C GLN A 270 3.81 -4.46 2.32
N ALA A 271 2.84 -3.56 2.17
CA ALA A 271 2.08 -3.41 0.92
C ALA A 271 2.97 -3.01 -0.26
N SER A 272 3.94 -2.10 -0.04
CA SER A 272 4.90 -1.68 -1.07
C SER A 272 5.75 -2.85 -1.56
N ARG A 273 6.26 -3.69 -0.64
CA ARG A 273 7.01 -4.90 -1.01
C ARG A 273 6.14 -5.90 -1.79
N GLU A 274 4.91 -6.11 -1.34
CA GLU A 274 3.98 -7.04 -1.97
C GLU A 274 3.59 -6.60 -3.39
N VAL A 275 3.30 -5.31 -3.60
CA VAL A 275 2.99 -4.79 -4.95
C VAL A 275 4.21 -4.85 -5.87
N THR A 276 5.42 -4.60 -5.37
CA THR A 276 6.65 -4.79 -6.15
C THR A 276 6.80 -6.25 -6.62
N VAL A 277 6.60 -7.22 -5.72
CA VAL A 277 6.63 -8.65 -6.09
C VAL A 277 5.54 -8.98 -7.11
N ALA A 278 4.34 -8.44 -6.93
CA ALA A 278 3.24 -8.62 -7.86
C ALA A 278 3.56 -8.04 -9.25
N ALA A 279 4.13 -6.84 -9.30
CA ALA A 279 4.51 -6.16 -10.53
C ALA A 279 5.65 -6.90 -11.26
N THR A 280 6.69 -7.37 -10.55
CA THR A 280 7.74 -8.21 -11.16
C THR A 280 7.19 -9.54 -11.68
N ALA A 281 6.19 -10.12 -11.00
CA ALA A 281 5.56 -11.35 -11.47
C ALA A 281 4.81 -11.21 -12.81
N MET A 282 4.46 -9.99 -13.22
CA MET A 282 3.84 -9.72 -14.53
C MET A 282 4.77 -10.02 -15.72
N GLU A 283 6.08 -10.11 -15.51
CA GLU A 283 7.02 -10.38 -16.59
C GLU A 283 6.91 -11.80 -17.15
N THR A 284 6.36 -12.72 -16.35
CA THR A 284 6.26 -14.13 -16.70
C THR A 284 4.81 -14.60 -16.62
N ASP A 285 4.34 -15.14 -17.73
CA ASP A 285 2.99 -15.69 -17.92
C ASP A 285 2.56 -16.68 -16.83
N PHE A 286 3.46 -17.57 -16.38
CA PHE A 286 3.17 -18.57 -15.34
C PHE A 286 2.87 -17.96 -13.96
N ARG A 287 3.33 -16.74 -13.68
CA ARG A 287 3.13 -16.05 -12.39
C ARG A 287 1.99 -15.02 -12.44
N MET A 288 1.23 -14.94 -13.52
CA MET A 288 0.09 -14.02 -13.64
C MET A 288 -0.99 -14.23 -12.56
N PRO A 289 -1.39 -15.48 -12.20
CA PRO A 289 -2.39 -15.67 -11.15
C PRO A 289 -1.92 -15.15 -9.78
N THR A 290 -0.64 -15.34 -9.45
CA THR A 290 -0.08 -14.85 -8.17
C THR A 290 0.10 -13.34 -8.20
N SER A 291 0.52 -12.76 -9.33
CA SER A 291 0.58 -11.31 -9.55
C SER A 291 -0.79 -10.65 -9.27
N TYR A 292 -1.86 -11.17 -9.87
CA TYR A 292 -3.22 -10.68 -9.68
C TYR A 292 -3.66 -10.76 -8.21
N GLN A 293 -3.45 -11.91 -7.56
CA GLN A 293 -3.87 -12.12 -6.17
C GLN A 293 -3.13 -11.19 -5.19
N SER A 294 -1.81 -11.05 -5.33
CA SER A 294 -1.00 -10.19 -4.46
C SER A 294 -1.35 -8.71 -4.64
N ALA A 295 -1.52 -8.24 -5.88
CA ALA A 295 -1.91 -6.85 -6.11
C ALA A 295 -3.35 -6.57 -5.62
N LEU A 296 -4.27 -7.53 -5.77
CA LEU A 296 -5.62 -7.41 -5.22
C LEU A 296 -5.62 -7.38 -3.68
N HIS A 297 -4.72 -8.14 -3.05
CA HIS A 297 -4.53 -8.09 -1.60
C HIS A 297 -4.06 -6.71 -1.15
N VAL A 298 -3.12 -6.10 -1.87
CA VAL A 298 -2.65 -4.73 -1.59
C VAL A 298 -3.78 -3.70 -1.66
N LEU A 299 -4.66 -3.80 -2.67
CA LEU A 299 -5.81 -2.88 -2.81
C LEU A 299 -6.79 -2.96 -1.62
N ARG A 300 -6.85 -4.08 -0.89
CA ARG A 300 -7.71 -4.23 0.31
C ARG A 300 -7.27 -3.36 1.49
N PHE A 301 -6.01 -2.93 1.54
CA PHE A 301 -5.54 -2.01 2.59
C PHE A 301 -6.10 -0.59 2.44
N GLY A 302 -6.67 -0.24 1.28
CA GLY A 302 -7.41 1.01 1.07
C GLY A 302 -6.57 2.26 1.30
N GLY A 303 -7.00 3.14 2.22
CA GLY A 303 -6.32 4.41 2.52
C GLY A 303 -5.09 4.29 3.45
N GLN A 304 -4.66 3.07 3.79
CA GLN A 304 -3.52 2.82 4.69
C GLN A 304 -2.17 2.71 3.95
N ILE A 305 -2.18 2.72 2.62
CA ILE A 305 -1.00 2.55 1.77
C ILE A 305 -0.70 3.83 0.98
N HIS A 306 0.51 3.95 0.44
CA HIS A 306 0.86 5.09 -0.41
C HIS A 306 0.02 5.09 -1.68
N GLU A 307 -0.36 6.29 -2.13
CA GLU A 307 -1.15 6.48 -3.35
C GLU A 307 -0.45 5.89 -4.59
N ARG A 308 0.89 6.00 -4.66
CA ARG A 308 1.70 5.38 -5.72
C ARG A 308 1.58 3.86 -5.74
N ASP A 309 1.71 3.21 -4.58
CA ASP A 309 1.61 1.75 -4.46
C ASP A 309 0.19 1.28 -4.82
N ARG A 310 -0.82 2.05 -4.41
CA ARG A 310 -2.22 1.79 -4.78
C ARG A 310 -2.46 1.91 -6.28
N ALA A 311 -1.96 2.97 -6.92
CA ALA A 311 -2.09 3.17 -8.36
C ALA A 311 -1.37 2.08 -9.16
N LEU A 312 -0.18 1.66 -8.71
CA LEU A 312 0.53 0.53 -9.30
C LEU A 312 -0.25 -0.78 -9.13
N ALA A 313 -0.74 -1.07 -7.92
CA ALA A 313 -1.53 -2.27 -7.66
C ALA A 313 -2.79 -2.31 -8.52
N ASP A 314 -3.48 -1.18 -8.68
CA ASP A 314 -4.64 -1.07 -9.57
C ASP A 314 -4.27 -1.46 -11.01
N LYS A 315 -3.23 -0.85 -11.58
CA LYS A 315 -2.74 -1.22 -12.93
C LYS A 315 -2.41 -2.71 -13.03
N VAL A 316 -1.63 -3.25 -12.09
CA VAL A 316 -1.24 -4.67 -12.07
C VAL A 316 -2.48 -5.57 -12.08
N VAL A 317 -3.48 -5.31 -11.23
CA VAL A 317 -4.72 -6.08 -11.18
C VAL A 317 -5.51 -5.95 -12.50
N ARG A 318 -5.60 -4.73 -13.07
CA ARG A 318 -6.34 -4.49 -14.31
C ARG A 318 -5.75 -5.24 -15.49
N TYR A 319 -4.43 -5.23 -15.64
CA TYR A 319 -3.73 -5.89 -16.74
C TYR A 319 -3.60 -7.41 -16.54
N SER A 320 -3.21 -7.86 -15.34
CA SER A 320 -3.13 -9.30 -15.06
C SER A 320 -4.52 -9.96 -15.12
N GLY A 321 -5.57 -9.30 -14.62
CA GLY A 321 -6.94 -9.82 -14.63
C GLY A 321 -7.50 -10.05 -16.04
N GLN A 322 -7.11 -9.25 -17.04
CA GLN A 322 -7.49 -9.51 -18.44
C GLN A 322 -6.94 -10.81 -18.99
N ARG A 323 -5.82 -11.27 -18.42
CA ARG A 323 -5.13 -12.48 -18.84
C ARG A 323 -5.60 -13.71 -18.06
N LEU A 324 -6.58 -13.58 -17.17
CA LEU A 324 -7.13 -14.68 -16.38
C LEU A 324 -8.54 -14.99 -16.87
N ALA A 325 -8.73 -16.14 -17.52
CA ALA A 325 -10.05 -16.58 -17.94
C ALA A 325 -10.89 -17.06 -16.75
N THR A 326 -12.20 -17.12 -16.93
CA THR A 326 -13.14 -17.52 -15.87
C THR A 326 -13.19 -19.03 -15.67
N PHE A 327 -13.78 -19.48 -14.55
CA PHE A 327 -13.97 -20.91 -14.30
C PHE A 327 -14.81 -21.55 -15.41
N ALA A 328 -15.80 -20.82 -15.94
CA ALA A 328 -16.62 -21.27 -17.05
C ALA A 328 -15.79 -21.50 -18.32
N ASP A 329 -14.78 -20.66 -18.58
CA ASP A 329 -13.90 -20.81 -19.74
C ASP A 329 -12.96 -22.01 -19.58
N ALA A 330 -12.36 -22.17 -18.39
CA ALA A 330 -11.56 -23.35 -18.05
C ALA A 330 -12.38 -24.64 -18.14
N PHE A 331 -13.65 -24.60 -17.74
CA PHE A 331 -14.56 -25.74 -17.78
C PHE A 331 -14.96 -26.13 -19.21
N LYS A 332 -15.20 -25.16 -20.10
CA LYS A 332 -15.50 -25.41 -21.53
C LYS A 332 -14.37 -26.11 -22.28
N ALA A 333 -13.13 -25.97 -21.82
CA ALA A 333 -11.96 -26.60 -22.43
C ALA A 333 -11.85 -28.11 -22.11
N LEU A 334 -12.60 -28.61 -21.10
CA LEU A 334 -12.59 -30.02 -20.74
C LEU A 334 -13.40 -30.85 -21.75
N GLU A 335 -12.93 -32.06 -22.06
CA GLU A 335 -13.73 -32.99 -22.87
C GLU A 335 -15.03 -33.36 -22.13
N PRO A 336 -16.18 -33.42 -22.82
CA PRO A 336 -17.43 -33.88 -22.23
C PRO A 336 -17.29 -35.28 -21.60
N ASN A 337 -17.79 -35.44 -20.38
CA ASN A 337 -17.71 -36.65 -19.56
C ASN A 337 -16.27 -37.08 -19.19
N SER A 338 -15.28 -36.19 -19.27
CA SER A 338 -13.97 -36.41 -18.67
C SER A 338 -14.00 -36.26 -17.14
N VAL A 339 -13.05 -36.90 -16.46
CA VAL A 339 -12.86 -36.73 -15.01
C VAL A 339 -11.75 -35.73 -14.74
N PHE A 340 -12.04 -34.76 -13.88
CA PHE A 340 -11.09 -33.76 -13.45
C PHE A 340 -11.08 -33.58 -11.93
N ARG A 341 -9.96 -33.07 -11.41
CA ARG A 341 -9.77 -32.80 -9.97
C ARG A 341 -9.76 -31.30 -9.72
N TRP A 342 -10.51 -30.85 -8.73
CA TRP A 342 -10.59 -29.45 -8.33
C TRP A 342 -10.86 -29.33 -6.83
N SER A 343 -10.11 -28.46 -6.14
CA SER A 343 -10.26 -28.20 -4.69
C SER A 343 -10.28 -29.48 -3.81
N GLY A 344 -9.41 -30.44 -4.14
CA GLY A 344 -9.31 -31.71 -3.40
C GLY A 344 -10.47 -32.70 -3.63
N SER A 345 -11.40 -32.41 -4.55
CA SER A 345 -12.48 -33.32 -4.95
C SER A 345 -12.39 -33.68 -6.44
N SER A 346 -12.99 -34.81 -6.82
CA SER A 346 -13.07 -35.23 -8.23
C SER A 346 -14.47 -34.98 -8.79
N TYR A 347 -14.51 -34.59 -10.06
CA TYR A 347 -15.74 -34.22 -10.77
C TYR A 347 -15.75 -34.84 -12.17
N ALA A 348 -16.95 -35.11 -12.68
CA ALA A 348 -17.16 -35.38 -14.11
C ALA A 348 -17.61 -34.10 -14.82
N ALA A 349 -17.00 -33.85 -15.98
CA ALA A 349 -17.29 -32.71 -16.85
C ALA A 349 -18.61 -32.92 -17.63
N THR A 350 -19.74 -32.75 -16.94
CA THR A 350 -21.08 -32.73 -17.56
C THR A 350 -21.59 -31.28 -17.69
N ASN A 351 -22.82 -31.04 -18.17
CA ASN A 351 -23.36 -29.66 -18.27
C ASN A 351 -23.30 -28.89 -16.95
N ALA A 352 -23.43 -29.59 -15.83
CA ALA A 352 -23.06 -29.12 -14.50
C ALA A 352 -21.97 -30.05 -13.92
N PRO A 353 -20.92 -29.53 -13.27
CA PRO A 353 -19.89 -30.40 -12.67
C PRO A 353 -20.52 -31.41 -11.70
N LEU A 354 -20.44 -32.71 -12.04
CA LEU A 354 -20.99 -33.76 -11.19
C LEU A 354 -19.90 -34.24 -10.24
N ARG A 355 -20.09 -34.05 -8.93
CA ARG A 355 -19.13 -34.54 -7.93
C ARG A 355 -19.12 -36.07 -7.91
N LEU A 356 -17.93 -36.66 -8.03
CA LEU A 356 -17.74 -38.10 -8.01
C LEU A 356 -17.47 -38.60 -6.58
N PRO A 357 -17.89 -39.82 -6.23
CA PRO A 357 -17.48 -40.46 -4.98
C PRO A 357 -15.97 -40.75 -5.03
N GLY A 358 -15.26 -40.50 -3.93
CA GLY A 358 -13.83 -40.83 -3.83
C GLY A 358 -12.90 -39.91 -4.64
N ALA A 359 -11.75 -40.44 -5.01
CA ALA A 359 -10.68 -39.71 -5.68
C ALA A 359 -10.13 -40.54 -6.87
N PRO A 360 -10.95 -40.77 -7.91
CA PRO A 360 -10.58 -41.64 -9.00
C PRO A 360 -9.27 -41.19 -9.64
N ALA A 361 -8.37 -42.15 -9.83
CA ALA A 361 -7.14 -41.96 -10.55
C ALA A 361 -7.33 -42.26 -12.05
N TRP A 362 -8.19 -43.23 -12.36
CA TRP A 362 -8.53 -43.61 -13.74
C TRP A 362 -10.03 -43.60 -13.99
N TYR A 363 -10.40 -43.45 -15.26
CA TYR A 363 -11.78 -43.55 -15.70
C TYR A 363 -11.90 -44.09 -17.13
N ALA A 364 -13.03 -44.72 -17.43
CA ALA A 364 -13.37 -45.21 -18.76
C ALA A 364 -14.83 -44.87 -19.11
N ARG A 365 -15.07 -44.57 -20.39
CA ARG A 365 -16.42 -44.34 -20.91
C ARG A 365 -17.07 -45.68 -21.26
N VAL A 366 -18.33 -45.87 -20.88
CA VAL A 366 -19.06 -47.12 -21.09
C VAL A 366 -20.21 -46.91 -22.06
N GLY A 367 -20.20 -47.66 -23.17
CA GLY A 367 -21.21 -47.56 -24.23
C GLY A 367 -21.26 -46.19 -24.92
N GLU A 368 -22.42 -45.83 -25.48
CA GLU A 368 -22.67 -44.49 -26.04
C GLU A 368 -22.82 -43.44 -24.92
N SER A 369 -21.69 -43.01 -24.34
CA SER A 369 -21.47 -41.77 -23.56
C SER A 369 -22.24 -41.54 -22.24
N LYS A 370 -23.22 -42.36 -21.85
CA LYS A 370 -24.13 -42.05 -20.72
C LYS A 370 -23.69 -42.59 -19.35
N ARG A 371 -22.63 -43.41 -19.30
CA ARG A 371 -22.11 -44.00 -18.06
C ARG A 371 -20.59 -43.87 -18.00
N LEU A 372 -20.12 -43.60 -16.79
CA LEU A 372 -18.72 -43.40 -16.48
C LEU A 372 -18.28 -44.46 -15.48
N LEU A 373 -17.25 -45.21 -15.85
CA LEU A 373 -16.58 -46.13 -14.95
C LEU A 373 -15.37 -45.41 -14.34
N THR A 374 -15.25 -45.47 -13.03
CA THR A 374 -14.18 -44.79 -12.27
C THR A 374 -13.43 -45.81 -11.43
N ILE A 375 -12.11 -45.68 -11.38
CA ILE A 375 -11.23 -46.53 -10.56
C ILE A 375 -10.40 -45.63 -9.64
N ASP A 376 -10.61 -45.79 -8.33
CA ASP A 376 -9.84 -45.15 -7.27
C ASP A 376 -8.45 -45.79 -7.13
N ALA A 377 -7.50 -45.06 -6.56
CA ALA A 377 -6.15 -45.58 -6.32
C ALA A 377 -6.16 -46.81 -5.40
N ASP A 378 -7.16 -46.96 -4.54
CA ASP A 378 -7.33 -48.08 -3.59
C ASP A 378 -8.06 -49.30 -4.19
N SER A 379 -8.12 -49.41 -5.53
CA SER A 379 -8.84 -50.44 -6.29
C SER A 379 -10.37 -50.39 -6.18
N THR A 380 -10.95 -49.30 -5.66
CA THR A 380 -12.41 -49.14 -5.69
C THR A 380 -12.91 -48.80 -7.08
N ILE A 381 -13.79 -49.65 -7.61
CA ILE A 381 -14.45 -49.46 -8.89
C ILE A 381 -15.84 -48.91 -8.64
N ALA A 382 -16.22 -47.82 -9.31
CA ALA A 382 -17.56 -47.28 -9.27
C ALA A 382 -18.10 -47.01 -10.67
N LEU A 383 -19.36 -47.42 -10.89
CA LEU A 383 -20.13 -47.11 -12.09
C LEU A 383 -21.08 -45.94 -11.79
N VAL A 384 -20.93 -44.86 -12.55
CA VAL A 384 -21.67 -43.61 -12.34
C VAL A 384 -22.54 -43.33 -13.57
N ASP A 385 -23.82 -43.01 -13.33
CA ASP A 385 -24.72 -42.48 -14.35
C ASP A 385 -24.53 -40.97 -14.43
N THR A 386 -23.93 -40.47 -15.51
CA THR A 386 -23.61 -39.05 -15.67
C THR A 386 -24.84 -38.21 -16.01
N VAL A 387 -25.94 -38.82 -16.47
CA VAL A 387 -27.19 -38.13 -16.79
C VAL A 387 -28.09 -38.04 -15.56
N ALA A 388 -28.22 -39.14 -14.82
CA ALA A 388 -29.01 -39.18 -13.58
C ALA A 388 -28.27 -38.63 -12.36
N GLY A 389 -26.94 -38.42 -12.46
CA GLY A 389 -26.12 -37.86 -11.39
C GLY A 389 -26.00 -38.76 -10.16
N ARG A 390 -26.06 -40.08 -10.34
CA ARG A 390 -26.03 -41.06 -9.23
C ARG A 390 -25.03 -42.18 -9.47
N VAL A 391 -24.51 -42.74 -8.38
CA VAL A 391 -23.68 -43.95 -8.39
C VAL A 391 -24.60 -45.15 -8.53
N ILE A 392 -24.39 -45.99 -9.55
CA ILE A 392 -25.14 -47.22 -9.78
C ILE A 392 -24.59 -48.33 -8.88
N SER A 393 -23.27 -48.49 -8.85
CA SER A 393 -22.59 -49.48 -8.03
C SER A 393 -21.18 -48.99 -7.67
N ARG A 394 -20.69 -49.45 -6.52
CA ARG A 394 -19.34 -49.17 -6.02
C ARG A 394 -18.84 -50.34 -5.21
N GLN A 395 -17.68 -50.88 -5.55
CA GLN A 395 -17.09 -52.03 -4.89
C GLN A 395 -15.57 -51.92 -4.90
N ARG A 396 -14.95 -52.19 -3.74
CA ARG A 396 -13.49 -52.38 -3.65
C ARG A 396 -13.17 -53.82 -4.03
N ILE A 397 -12.20 -53.98 -4.92
CA ILE A 397 -11.83 -55.30 -5.46
C ILE A 397 -10.63 -55.89 -4.72
N GLY A 398 -9.63 -55.07 -4.39
CA GLY A 398 -8.42 -55.53 -3.70
C GLY A 398 -8.67 -55.89 -2.23
N ASP A 399 -7.92 -56.87 -1.77
CA ASP A 399 -8.02 -57.46 -0.44
C ASP A 399 -7.66 -56.49 0.71
N ALA A 400 -8.09 -56.87 1.92
CA ALA A 400 -7.84 -56.10 3.14
C ALA A 400 -6.34 -56.12 3.50
N GLY A 401 -5.62 -55.08 3.08
CA GLY A 401 -4.18 -54.94 3.30
C GLY A 401 -3.43 -54.47 2.07
N GLU A 402 -4.02 -54.62 0.88
CA GLU A 402 -3.44 -54.11 -0.37
C GLU A 402 -3.53 -52.58 -0.48
N SER A 403 -2.57 -51.99 -1.19
CA SER A 403 -2.39 -50.53 -1.24
C SER A 403 -2.90 -49.92 -2.54
N THR A 404 -2.01 -49.64 -3.50
CA THR A 404 -2.35 -48.84 -4.68
C THR A 404 -2.33 -49.63 -5.98
N VAL A 405 -3.28 -49.35 -6.86
CA VAL A 405 -3.27 -49.81 -8.26
C VAL A 405 -2.00 -49.28 -8.96
N LEU A 406 -1.33 -50.15 -9.72
CA LEU A 406 -0.10 -49.88 -10.43
C LEU A 406 -0.33 -49.87 -11.94
N GLY A 407 0.43 -49.02 -12.64
CA GLY A 407 0.49 -49.02 -14.11
C GLY A 407 -0.77 -48.51 -14.82
N THR A 408 -0.93 -48.93 -16.07
CA THR A 408 -2.11 -48.62 -16.90
C THR A 408 -3.20 -49.67 -16.69
N ILE A 409 -4.45 -49.22 -16.61
CA ILE A 409 -5.60 -50.13 -16.53
C ILE A 409 -6.06 -50.47 -17.95
N ASP A 410 -6.05 -51.76 -18.28
CA ASP A 410 -6.61 -52.25 -19.53
C ASP A 410 -8.14 -52.31 -19.40
N VAL A 411 -8.82 -51.67 -20.33
CA VAL A 411 -10.27 -51.68 -20.48
C VAL A 411 -10.61 -52.53 -21.69
N LEU A 412 -11.40 -53.58 -21.48
CA LEU A 412 -11.79 -54.55 -22.49
C LEU A 412 -13.28 -54.36 -22.80
N SER A 413 -13.63 -54.29 -24.08
CA SER A 413 -15.01 -54.25 -24.53
C SER A 413 -15.28 -55.38 -25.52
N LEU A 414 -16.51 -55.91 -25.52
CA LEU A 414 -16.91 -56.96 -26.46
C LEU A 414 -17.62 -56.36 -27.67
N LYS A 415 -17.30 -56.85 -28.86
CA LYS A 415 -18.00 -56.44 -30.10
C LYS A 415 -19.48 -56.84 -30.12
N GLY A 416 -19.86 -57.90 -29.39
CA GLY A 416 -21.24 -58.42 -29.33
C GLY A 416 -22.09 -57.86 -28.19
N ASP A 417 -21.48 -57.19 -27.20
CA ASP A 417 -22.16 -56.48 -26.12
C ASP A 417 -21.26 -55.35 -25.59
N ALA A 418 -21.59 -54.11 -25.95
CA ALA A 418 -20.82 -52.93 -25.55
C ALA A 418 -21.08 -52.50 -24.10
N ASN A 419 -22.10 -53.08 -23.43
CA ASN A 419 -22.45 -52.77 -22.04
C ASN A 419 -21.73 -53.67 -21.03
N LEU A 420 -21.08 -54.73 -21.47
CA LEU A 420 -20.24 -55.57 -20.62
C LEU A 420 -18.76 -55.17 -20.79
N ILE A 421 -18.17 -54.61 -19.75
CA ILE A 421 -16.77 -54.16 -19.74
C ILE A 421 -15.93 -55.10 -18.89
N GLY A 422 -14.77 -55.49 -19.41
CA GLY A 422 -13.70 -56.13 -18.66
C GLY A 422 -12.65 -55.10 -18.26
N LEU A 423 -12.02 -55.30 -17.10
CA LEU A 423 -10.92 -54.48 -16.58
C LEU A 423 -9.80 -55.42 -16.18
N LYS A 424 -8.56 -55.02 -16.45
CA LYS A 424 -7.38 -55.66 -15.88
C LYS A 424 -6.45 -54.62 -15.28
N PHE A 425 -5.99 -54.88 -14.07
CA PHE A 425 -5.06 -54.00 -13.36
C PHE A 425 -4.30 -54.79 -12.28
N SER A 426 -3.17 -54.25 -11.85
CA SER A 426 -2.37 -54.82 -10.76
C SER A 426 -2.44 -53.93 -9.53
N VAL A 427 -2.38 -54.51 -8.34
CA VAL A 427 -2.38 -53.80 -7.07
C VAL A 427 -1.12 -54.17 -6.28
N SER A 428 -0.51 -53.18 -5.64
CA SER A 428 0.69 -53.37 -4.81
C SER A 428 0.35 -53.92 -3.41
N ARG A 429 1.13 -54.92 -2.98
CA ARG A 429 1.08 -55.48 -1.62
C ARG A 429 2.10 -54.76 -0.73
N PRO A 430 1.69 -54.13 0.39
CA PRO A 430 2.64 -53.46 1.27
C PRO A 430 3.56 -54.49 1.95
N ASN A 431 4.87 -54.28 1.83
CA ASN A 431 5.95 -55.14 2.33
C ASN A 431 6.22 -56.42 1.52
N ASP A 432 5.70 -56.51 0.31
CA ASP A 432 6.03 -57.57 -0.65
C ASP A 432 6.56 -56.95 -1.96
N GLU A 433 7.48 -57.63 -2.64
CA GLU A 433 7.92 -57.22 -3.99
C GLU A 433 6.93 -57.69 -5.08
N ASP A 434 6.06 -58.64 -4.74
CA ASP A 434 5.05 -59.19 -5.63
C ASP A 434 3.80 -58.30 -5.73
N VAL A 435 3.04 -58.48 -6.83
CA VAL A 435 1.85 -57.69 -7.16
C VAL A 435 0.65 -58.61 -7.40
N SER A 436 -0.49 -58.24 -6.83
CA SER A 436 -1.73 -58.97 -7.06
C SER A 436 -2.33 -58.55 -8.40
N HIS A 437 -2.63 -59.51 -9.27
CA HIS A 437 -3.26 -59.25 -10.55
C HIS A 437 -4.77 -59.47 -10.47
N TYR A 438 -5.53 -58.41 -10.77
CA TYR A 438 -6.99 -58.44 -10.74
C TYR A 438 -7.58 -58.28 -12.14
N ALA A 439 -8.68 -58.99 -12.34
CA ALA A 439 -9.53 -58.88 -13.51
C ALA A 439 -10.98 -58.69 -13.05
N ALA A 440 -11.72 -57.74 -13.61
CA ALA A 440 -13.11 -57.50 -13.21
C ALA A 440 -14.00 -57.34 -14.43
N THR A 441 -15.25 -57.81 -14.32
CA THR A 441 -16.30 -57.51 -15.31
C THR A 441 -17.35 -56.60 -14.69
N VAL A 442 -17.82 -55.63 -15.47
CA VAL A 442 -18.81 -54.65 -15.07
C VAL A 442 -19.93 -54.67 -16.10
N GLN A 443 -21.11 -55.12 -15.70
CA GLN A 443 -22.32 -55.01 -16.52
C GLN A 443 -22.93 -53.62 -16.30
N ALA A 444 -22.90 -52.78 -17.33
CA ALA A 444 -23.34 -51.40 -17.24
C ALA A 444 -24.82 -51.27 -16.85
N ASP A 445 -25.68 -52.19 -17.32
CA ASP A 445 -27.13 -52.11 -17.17
C ASP A 445 -27.63 -52.45 -15.76
N SER A 446 -27.05 -53.48 -15.15
CA SER A 446 -27.38 -53.88 -13.78
C SER A 446 -26.48 -53.25 -12.73
N GLY A 447 -25.31 -52.73 -13.13
CA GLY A 447 -24.26 -52.30 -12.21
C GLY A 447 -23.53 -53.45 -11.52
N THR A 448 -23.74 -54.70 -11.95
CA THR A 448 -23.09 -55.86 -11.35
C THR A 448 -21.58 -55.81 -11.65
N ILE A 449 -20.77 -55.81 -10.59
CA ILE A 449 -19.32 -55.91 -10.66
C ILE A 449 -18.94 -57.31 -10.20
N THR A 450 -18.19 -58.05 -11.02
CA THR A 450 -17.68 -59.38 -10.68
C THR A 450 -16.16 -59.36 -10.79
N ALA A 451 -15.47 -59.63 -9.69
CA ALA A 451 -14.01 -59.73 -9.65
C ALA A 451 -13.54 -61.17 -9.87
N PHE A 452 -12.34 -61.29 -10.44
CA PHE A 452 -11.61 -62.51 -10.73
C PHE A 452 -10.12 -62.26 -10.42
N GLY A 453 -9.40 -63.29 -9.98
CA GLY A 453 -8.00 -63.20 -9.56
C GLY A 453 -7.82 -62.75 -8.12
N GLY A 454 -6.69 -62.10 -7.83
CA GLY A 454 -6.21 -61.75 -6.47
C GLY A 454 -4.91 -62.47 -6.07
N ASP A 455 -4.26 -63.08 -7.04
CA ASP A 455 -3.08 -63.91 -6.98
C ASP A 455 -1.95 -63.32 -7.85
N ASP A 456 -0.78 -63.95 -7.81
CA ASP A 456 0.42 -63.51 -8.52
C ASP A 456 0.38 -63.77 -10.03
N THR A 457 -0.63 -64.53 -10.49
CA THR A 457 -0.79 -64.89 -11.90
C THR A 457 -1.78 -63.95 -12.60
N PRO A 458 -1.40 -63.36 -13.76
CA PRO A 458 -2.29 -62.48 -14.50
C PRO A 458 -3.55 -63.19 -15.00
N THR A 459 -4.71 -62.87 -14.44
CA THR A 459 -5.98 -63.38 -14.97
C THR A 459 -6.27 -62.82 -16.37
N ASN A 460 -6.28 -63.68 -17.38
CA ASN A 460 -6.57 -63.33 -18.77
C ASN A 460 -8.05 -63.55 -19.12
N PHE A 461 -8.62 -62.67 -19.95
CA PHE A 461 -9.99 -62.83 -20.46
C PHE A 461 -9.99 -63.29 -21.92
N THR A 462 -10.84 -64.28 -22.21
CA THR A 462 -11.34 -64.59 -23.56
C THR A 462 -12.84 -64.27 -23.63
N ALA A 463 -13.46 -64.49 -24.79
CA ALA A 463 -14.89 -64.28 -24.99
C ALA A 463 -15.58 -65.59 -25.39
N THR A 464 -16.89 -65.68 -25.19
CA THR A 464 -17.68 -66.75 -25.83
C THR A 464 -17.58 -66.66 -27.36
N PRO A 465 -17.73 -67.77 -28.10
CA PRO A 465 -17.63 -67.75 -29.57
C PRO A 465 -18.55 -66.73 -30.27
N GLY A 466 -19.69 -66.41 -29.64
CA GLY A 466 -20.65 -65.40 -30.08
C GLY A 466 -20.37 -63.96 -29.60
N CYS A 467 -19.23 -63.71 -28.95
CA CYS A 467 -18.81 -62.42 -28.41
C CYS A 467 -19.79 -61.76 -27.41
N LYS A 468 -20.55 -62.55 -26.63
CA LYS A 468 -21.62 -62.04 -25.73
C LYS A 468 -21.26 -61.99 -24.25
N SER A 469 -20.18 -62.65 -23.85
CA SER A 469 -19.74 -62.70 -22.46
C SER A 469 -18.24 -62.94 -22.37
N PHE A 470 -17.62 -62.44 -21.31
CA PHE A 470 -16.25 -62.78 -20.95
C PHE A 470 -16.19 -64.15 -20.29
N GLN A 471 -15.08 -64.85 -20.54
CA GLN A 471 -14.68 -66.06 -19.83
C GLN A 471 -13.22 -65.90 -19.41
N VAL A 472 -12.85 -66.44 -18.26
CA VAL A 472 -11.44 -66.52 -17.87
C VAL A 472 -10.76 -67.47 -18.86
N ALA A 473 -9.74 -66.96 -19.55
CA ALA A 473 -8.95 -67.75 -20.49
C ALA A 473 -8.17 -68.80 -19.70
N ARG A 474 -8.01 -69.99 -20.27
CA ARG A 474 -7.06 -70.94 -19.69
C ARG A 474 -5.65 -70.40 -19.88
N ASP A 475 -4.91 -70.37 -18.78
CA ASP A 475 -3.46 -70.30 -18.80
C ASP A 475 -2.90 -71.69 -18.44
N ILE A 476 -1.67 -71.94 -18.89
CA ILE A 476 -0.87 -73.06 -18.38
C ILE A 476 0.34 -72.37 -17.76
N ASP A 477 0.40 -72.36 -16.44
CA ASP A 477 1.58 -71.86 -15.74
C ASP A 477 2.75 -72.84 -15.96
N ASP A 478 3.99 -72.33 -15.97
CA ASP A 478 5.19 -73.12 -16.24
C ASP A 478 5.37 -74.31 -15.25
N ASP A 479 4.76 -74.23 -14.06
CA ASP A 479 4.78 -75.29 -13.03
C ASP A 479 3.74 -76.42 -13.28
N ASP A 480 2.70 -76.18 -14.08
CA ASP A 480 1.63 -77.15 -14.41
C ASP A 480 1.97 -78.03 -15.65
N ASP A 481 3.02 -77.66 -16.41
CA ASP A 481 3.47 -78.41 -17.60
C ASP A 481 4.06 -79.79 -17.24
N ASP A 482 4.53 -79.96 -16.00
CA ASP A 482 5.15 -81.20 -15.48
C ASP A 482 4.13 -82.27 -15.03
N ASP A 483 2.89 -81.87 -14.73
CA ASP A 483 1.82 -82.75 -14.23
C ASP A 483 0.88 -83.29 -15.34
N LEU A 484 1.07 -82.83 -16.59
CA LEU A 484 0.22 -83.18 -17.73
C LEU A 484 0.88 -84.20 -18.68
N THR A 485 0.13 -85.21 -19.10
CA THR A 485 0.61 -86.11 -20.17
C THR A 485 0.74 -85.36 -21.51
N ALA A 486 1.64 -85.80 -22.39
CA ALA A 486 1.90 -85.14 -23.68
C ALA A 486 0.63 -84.90 -24.55
N ASP A 487 -0.35 -85.81 -24.47
CA ASP A 487 -1.63 -85.65 -25.17
C ASP A 487 -2.55 -84.62 -24.50
N GLN A 488 -2.55 -84.53 -23.16
CA GLN A 488 -3.27 -83.50 -22.42
C GLN A 488 -2.68 -82.11 -22.67
N LEU A 489 -1.35 -82.00 -22.67
CA LEU A 489 -0.64 -80.76 -22.96
C LEU A 489 -0.95 -80.24 -24.37
N LYS A 490 -0.94 -81.13 -25.37
CA LYS A 490 -1.28 -80.79 -26.75
C LYS A 490 -2.74 -80.32 -26.88
N ALA A 491 -3.67 -80.98 -26.18
CA ALA A 491 -5.07 -80.58 -26.16
C ALA A 491 -5.28 -79.22 -25.48
N ALA A 492 -4.56 -78.94 -24.39
CA ALA A 492 -4.61 -77.67 -23.68
C ALA A 492 -4.05 -76.51 -24.54
N LYS A 493 -2.88 -76.71 -25.17
CA LYS A 493 -2.28 -75.72 -26.10
C LYS A 493 -3.17 -75.41 -27.30
N GLU A 494 -3.85 -76.40 -27.87
CA GLU A 494 -4.83 -76.18 -28.96
C GLU A 494 -6.08 -75.42 -28.50
N GLN A 495 -6.53 -75.65 -27.26
CA GLN A 495 -7.65 -74.94 -26.68
C GLN A 495 -7.31 -73.47 -26.41
N ILE A 496 -6.12 -73.18 -25.86
CA ILE A 496 -5.60 -71.81 -25.65
C ILE A 496 -5.49 -71.06 -26.97
N ARG A 497 -5.02 -71.74 -28.03
CA ARG A 497 -4.96 -71.16 -29.39
C ARG A 497 -6.34 -70.73 -29.88
N LYS A 498 -7.36 -71.56 -29.70
CA LYS A 498 -8.75 -71.23 -30.06
C LYS A 498 -9.30 -70.07 -29.23
N GLU A 499 -9.04 -70.07 -27.92
CA GLU A 499 -9.45 -68.99 -27.02
C GLU A 499 -8.79 -67.66 -27.37
N SER A 500 -7.51 -67.70 -27.78
CA SER A 500 -6.76 -66.54 -28.25
C SER A 500 -7.30 -65.99 -29.57
N GLU A 501 -7.67 -66.85 -30.52
CA GLU A 501 -8.32 -66.45 -31.77
C GLU A 501 -9.70 -65.81 -31.52
N ILE A 502 -10.48 -66.35 -30.57
CA ILE A 502 -11.77 -65.78 -30.19
C ILE A 502 -11.57 -64.42 -29.50
N ALA A 503 -10.60 -64.29 -28.59
CA ALA A 503 -10.27 -63.04 -27.94
C ALA A 503 -9.87 -61.96 -28.97
N ALA A 504 -8.98 -62.29 -29.91
CA ALA A 504 -8.56 -61.38 -30.97
C ALA A 504 -9.72 -60.94 -31.88
N ARG A 505 -10.70 -61.82 -32.11
CA ARG A 505 -11.89 -61.50 -32.89
C ARG A 505 -12.89 -60.64 -32.13
N CYS A 506 -13.14 -60.95 -30.87
CA CYS A 506 -14.28 -60.45 -30.09
C CYS A 506 -13.95 -59.28 -29.14
N ILE A 507 -12.72 -59.20 -28.63
CA ILE A 507 -12.33 -58.22 -27.61
C ILE A 507 -11.64 -57.03 -28.26
N VAL A 508 -12.04 -55.82 -27.87
CA VAL A 508 -11.36 -54.57 -28.20
C VAL A 508 -10.72 -54.04 -26.92
N LYS A 509 -9.41 -53.82 -26.95
CA LYS A 509 -8.64 -53.28 -25.83
C LYS A 509 -8.49 -51.75 -25.98
N SER A 510 -8.68 -51.04 -24.89
CA SER A 510 -8.35 -49.63 -24.72
C SER A 510 -7.72 -49.41 -23.35
N ALA A 511 -7.07 -48.26 -23.15
CA ALA A 511 -6.55 -47.88 -21.85
C ALA A 511 -7.55 -46.98 -21.11
N ALA A 512 -7.61 -47.09 -19.78
CA ALA A 512 -8.33 -46.11 -18.97
C ALA A 512 -7.64 -44.74 -19.04
N ASN A 513 -8.45 -43.68 -19.06
CA ASN A 513 -7.96 -42.30 -19.05
C ASN A 513 -7.56 -41.90 -17.62
N VAL A 514 -6.57 -41.04 -17.49
CA VAL A 514 -6.13 -40.48 -16.20
C VAL A 514 -6.92 -39.23 -15.87
N ALA A 515 -7.39 -39.10 -14.63
CA ALA A 515 -8.05 -37.89 -14.15
C ALA A 515 -7.07 -36.69 -14.18
N GLN A 516 -7.46 -35.60 -14.84
CA GLN A 516 -6.59 -34.42 -15.00
C GLN A 516 -6.87 -33.37 -13.91
N PRO A 517 -5.86 -32.64 -13.39
CA PRO A 517 -6.11 -31.49 -12.53
C PRO A 517 -6.70 -30.34 -13.37
N LEU A 518 -7.78 -29.73 -12.89
CA LEU A 518 -8.29 -28.50 -13.49
C LEU A 518 -7.46 -27.31 -12.97
N ILE A 519 -6.68 -26.71 -13.88
CA ILE A 519 -5.89 -25.51 -13.59
C ILE A 519 -6.79 -24.29 -13.85
N PHE A 520 -7.09 -23.54 -12.79
CA PHE A 520 -7.87 -22.30 -12.85
C PHE A 520 -7.28 -21.26 -11.89
N PRO A 521 -7.16 -19.97 -12.27
CA PRO A 521 -7.51 -19.39 -13.58
C PRO A 521 -6.62 -19.86 -14.74
N THR A 522 -7.23 -20.09 -15.91
CA THR A 522 -6.48 -20.38 -17.14
C THR A 522 -5.92 -19.09 -17.70
N LEU A 523 -4.68 -19.15 -18.19
CA LEU A 523 -4.03 -17.99 -18.77
C LEU A 523 -4.53 -17.76 -20.20
N VAL A 524 -4.98 -16.54 -20.48
CA VAL A 524 -5.23 -16.05 -21.83
C VAL A 524 -3.90 -15.49 -22.38
N PRO A 525 -3.41 -15.99 -23.54
CA PRO A 525 -2.24 -15.43 -24.20
C PRO A 525 -2.44 -13.94 -24.48
N GLU A 526 -1.38 -13.13 -24.37
CA GLU A 526 -1.50 -11.69 -24.60
C GLU A 526 -1.99 -11.36 -26.01
N THR A 527 -1.68 -12.20 -27.01
CA THR A 527 -2.21 -12.10 -28.38
C THR A 527 -3.74 -12.14 -28.45
N GLY A 528 -4.43 -12.78 -27.50
CA GLY A 528 -5.89 -12.83 -27.42
C GLY A 528 -6.54 -11.50 -27.00
N ASN A 529 -5.75 -10.54 -26.50
CA ASN A 529 -6.21 -9.20 -26.14
C ASN A 529 -6.19 -8.21 -27.32
N TRP A 530 -5.69 -8.65 -28.48
CA TRP A 530 -5.61 -7.86 -29.71
C TRP A 530 -6.72 -8.25 -30.67
N GLN A 531 -7.25 -7.27 -31.39
CA GLN A 531 -8.25 -7.45 -32.44
C GLN A 531 -7.84 -6.67 -33.67
N VAL A 532 -7.97 -7.30 -34.84
CA VAL A 532 -7.80 -6.63 -36.12
C VAL A 532 -9.03 -5.76 -36.36
N THR A 533 -8.84 -4.45 -36.47
CA THR A 533 -9.93 -3.49 -36.69
C THR A 533 -10.12 -3.21 -38.18
N ASN A 534 -9.05 -3.29 -38.97
CA ASN A 534 -9.09 -3.09 -40.41
C ASN A 534 -8.04 -3.96 -41.12
N VAL A 535 -8.37 -4.49 -42.31
CA VAL A 535 -7.45 -5.24 -43.18
C VAL A 535 -7.50 -4.62 -44.57
N THR A 536 -6.34 -4.21 -45.09
CA THR A 536 -6.20 -3.67 -46.44
C THR A 536 -5.55 -4.72 -47.34
N ASN A 537 -6.26 -5.12 -48.41
CA ASN A 537 -5.81 -6.14 -49.37
C ASN A 537 -4.67 -5.68 -50.30
N ALA A 538 -4.37 -4.38 -50.31
CA ALA A 538 -3.19 -3.81 -50.96
C ALA A 538 -2.32 -3.13 -49.87
N PRO A 539 -0.98 -3.19 -49.94
CA PRO A 539 -0.15 -2.39 -49.06
C PRO A 539 -0.57 -0.93 -49.24
N ARG A 540 -0.91 -0.24 -48.14
CA ARG A 540 -1.16 1.22 -48.21
C ARG A 540 0.07 1.85 -48.86
N HIS A 541 -0.10 2.41 -50.06
CA HIS A 541 0.90 3.29 -50.64
C HIS A 541 0.91 4.58 -49.81
N ASP A 542 2.08 5.21 -49.65
CA ASP A 542 2.25 6.40 -48.80
C ASP A 542 1.36 7.60 -49.24
N GLU A 543 0.61 7.47 -50.34
CA GLU A 543 -0.33 8.46 -50.90
C GLU A 543 -1.73 8.47 -50.23
N ASP A 544 -2.15 7.43 -49.51
CA ASP A 544 -3.47 7.35 -48.85
C ASP A 544 -3.49 7.93 -47.42
N LEU A 545 -2.37 8.53 -47.00
CA LEU A 545 -2.15 9.15 -45.69
C LEU A 545 -2.01 10.67 -45.86
N PRO A 546 -2.18 11.50 -44.79
CA PRO A 546 -1.82 12.91 -44.86
C PRO A 546 -0.48 13.09 -45.56
N ALA A 547 -0.33 14.10 -46.43
CA ALA A 547 0.90 14.34 -47.19
C ALA A 547 2.14 14.08 -46.32
N ALA A 548 3.09 13.27 -46.81
CA ALA A 548 4.20 12.71 -46.05
C ALA A 548 4.98 13.72 -45.17
N SER A 549 4.95 15.01 -45.52
CA SER A 549 5.50 16.12 -44.75
C SER A 549 4.89 16.28 -43.35
N CYS A 550 3.56 16.14 -43.18
CA CYS A 550 2.94 16.29 -41.87
C CYS A 550 3.02 15.07 -40.97
N GLN A 551 3.09 13.87 -41.54
CA GLN A 551 3.32 12.69 -40.72
C GLN A 551 4.68 12.80 -40.03
N ASN A 552 5.70 13.23 -40.76
CA ASN A 552 7.03 13.49 -40.22
C ASN A 552 6.96 14.56 -39.12
N LEU A 553 6.35 15.73 -39.40
CA LEU A 553 6.22 16.82 -38.41
C LEU A 553 5.43 16.42 -37.14
N SER A 554 4.33 15.68 -37.30
CA SER A 554 3.49 15.21 -36.20
C SER A 554 4.18 14.17 -35.31
N GLY A 555 5.08 13.34 -35.89
CA GLY A 555 5.83 12.33 -35.14
C GLY A 555 6.86 12.91 -34.16
N HIS A 556 7.37 14.12 -34.48
CA HIS A 556 8.34 14.85 -33.67
C HIS A 556 7.73 15.64 -32.50
N ALA A 557 6.45 16.03 -32.61
CA ALA A 557 5.76 16.81 -31.58
C ALA A 557 5.22 15.92 -30.44
N LYS A 558 5.71 16.12 -29.21
CA LYS A 558 5.31 15.37 -28.01
C LYS A 558 4.45 16.19 -27.04
N PHE A 559 3.48 16.92 -27.57
CA PHE A 559 2.53 17.75 -26.83
C PHE A 559 1.19 17.82 -27.58
N PRO A 560 0.09 18.28 -26.96
CA PRO A 560 -1.20 18.36 -27.65
C PRO A 560 -1.19 19.35 -28.83
N TYR A 561 -1.57 18.88 -30.01
CA TYR A 561 -1.69 19.68 -31.23
C TYR A 561 -2.87 19.22 -32.09
N VAL A 562 -3.19 20.01 -33.13
CA VAL A 562 -4.14 19.66 -34.19
C VAL A 562 -3.43 19.76 -35.53
N VAL A 563 -3.48 18.70 -36.33
CA VAL A 563 -2.96 18.72 -37.71
C VAL A 563 -4.00 19.39 -38.62
N LEU A 564 -3.59 20.43 -39.34
CA LEU A 564 -4.43 21.14 -40.30
C LEU A 564 -3.85 20.99 -41.71
N GLN A 565 -4.66 20.48 -42.64
CA GLN A 565 -4.23 20.07 -43.99
C GLN A 565 -4.24 21.20 -45.03
N ASP A 566 -4.54 22.44 -44.62
CA ASP A 566 -4.72 23.57 -45.53
C ASP A 566 -4.07 24.84 -44.96
N ALA A 567 -2.78 25.04 -45.27
CA ALA A 567 -2.08 26.29 -44.96
C ALA A 567 -2.43 27.43 -45.92
N ASN A 568 -3.13 27.18 -47.04
CA ASN A 568 -3.56 28.23 -47.97
C ASN A 568 -4.60 29.15 -47.33
N ALA A 569 -5.31 28.67 -46.31
CA ALA A 569 -6.23 29.48 -45.53
C ALA A 569 -5.56 30.45 -44.53
N LEU A 570 -4.23 30.43 -44.37
CA LEU A 570 -3.50 31.35 -43.51
C LEU A 570 -3.27 32.72 -44.19
N ASP A 571 -3.45 33.80 -43.43
CA ASP A 571 -3.28 35.19 -43.88
C ASP A 571 -1.97 35.78 -43.33
N PHE A 572 -0.99 35.99 -44.21
CA PHE A 572 0.35 36.52 -43.86
C PHE A 572 0.45 38.05 -43.89
N SER A 573 -0.67 38.78 -44.00
CA SER A 573 -0.66 40.25 -44.09
C SER A 573 -0.02 40.98 -42.90
N LYS A 574 0.01 40.33 -41.73
CA LYS A 574 0.62 40.85 -40.49
C LYS A 574 1.85 40.06 -40.03
N ALA A 575 2.35 39.16 -40.89
CA ALA A 575 3.47 38.32 -40.55
C ALA A 575 4.74 39.15 -40.37
N SER A 576 5.47 38.93 -39.27
CA SER A 576 6.78 39.55 -39.03
C SER A 576 7.71 38.54 -38.38
N GLY A 577 8.99 38.54 -38.77
CA GLY A 577 10.01 37.63 -38.22
C GLY A 577 11.26 38.38 -37.75
N GLN A 578 12.24 37.64 -37.24
CA GLN A 578 13.58 38.16 -36.98
C GLN A 578 14.31 38.54 -38.28
N GLU A 579 15.51 39.13 -38.16
CA GLU A 579 16.32 39.59 -39.30
C GLU A 579 16.55 38.46 -40.31
N GLY A 580 16.08 38.64 -41.56
CA GLY A 580 16.16 37.63 -42.62
C GLY A 580 14.88 36.84 -42.92
N LEU A 581 13.82 36.97 -42.10
CA LEU A 581 12.49 36.37 -42.33
C LEU A 581 11.49 37.43 -42.81
N ASP A 582 11.53 37.76 -44.10
CA ASP A 582 10.52 38.63 -44.71
C ASP A 582 9.20 37.88 -44.99
N ARG A 583 8.15 38.64 -45.31
CA ARG A 583 6.80 38.09 -45.52
C ARG A 583 6.78 37.03 -46.64
N GLU A 584 7.52 37.25 -47.71
CA GLU A 584 7.56 36.35 -48.86
C GLU A 584 8.21 35.01 -48.49
N ARG A 585 9.33 35.06 -47.75
CA ARG A 585 9.99 33.87 -47.23
C ARG A 585 9.13 33.10 -46.24
N LEU A 586 8.39 33.77 -45.36
CA LEU A 586 7.44 33.13 -44.43
C LEU A 586 6.29 32.44 -45.16
N GLU A 587 5.74 33.09 -46.20
CA GLU A 587 4.67 32.51 -47.02
C GLU A 587 5.16 31.28 -47.78
N ASN A 588 6.37 31.32 -48.35
CA ASN A 588 6.99 30.20 -49.09
C ASN A 588 7.41 29.01 -48.19
N LEU A 589 7.54 29.19 -46.88
CA LEU A 589 7.81 28.09 -45.95
C LEU A 589 6.53 27.35 -45.53
N PHE A 590 5.38 28.01 -45.62
CA PHE A 590 4.05 27.42 -45.41
C PHE A 590 3.35 27.02 -46.71
N ARG A 591 3.91 27.36 -47.88
CA ARG A 591 3.35 27.12 -49.21
C ARG A 591 4.45 26.66 -50.15
N ASP A 592 4.23 25.54 -50.83
CA ASP A 592 5.18 25.07 -51.83
C ASP A 592 5.33 26.12 -52.95
N PRO A 593 6.55 26.60 -53.24
CA PRO A 593 6.77 27.71 -54.17
C PRO A 593 6.53 27.34 -55.65
N ASP A 594 6.57 26.05 -56.01
CA ASP A 594 6.40 25.57 -57.39
C ASP A 594 4.94 25.18 -57.70
N THR A 595 4.19 24.70 -56.70
CA THR A 595 2.82 24.18 -56.87
C THR A 595 1.73 25.07 -56.26
N GLY A 596 2.07 25.95 -55.31
CA GLY A 596 1.09 26.78 -54.59
C GLY A 596 0.17 25.98 -53.65
N GLU A 597 0.43 24.68 -53.46
CA GLU A 597 -0.23 23.87 -52.45
C GLU A 597 0.38 24.20 -51.07
N GLY A 598 -0.48 24.54 -50.11
CA GLY A 598 -0.05 24.82 -48.75
C GLY A 598 0.22 23.50 -48.02
N PRO A 599 1.48 23.10 -47.72
CA PRO A 599 1.73 22.01 -46.80
C PRO A 599 0.95 22.22 -45.52
N CYS A 600 0.47 21.12 -45.00
CA CYS A 600 -0.19 21.03 -43.72
C CYS A 600 0.69 21.58 -42.58
N TYR A 601 0.08 22.03 -41.48
CA TYR A 601 0.78 22.60 -40.32
C TYR A 601 0.17 22.08 -39.00
N LEU A 602 0.94 22.16 -37.91
CA LEU A 602 0.45 21.85 -36.57
C LEU A 602 -0.05 23.14 -35.90
N GLU A 603 -1.31 23.15 -35.47
CA GLU A 603 -1.84 24.18 -34.59
C GLU A 603 -1.77 23.71 -33.13
N PHE A 604 -1.17 24.51 -32.27
CA PHE A 604 -1.12 24.23 -30.83
C PHE A 604 -1.39 25.48 -30.00
N GLN A 605 -1.74 25.28 -28.73
CA GLN A 605 -2.09 26.35 -27.80
C GLN A 605 -0.94 26.61 -26.82
N GLY A 606 -0.54 27.87 -26.67
CA GLY A 606 0.39 28.31 -25.63
C GLY A 606 -0.30 29.02 -24.47
N ALA A 607 0.49 29.61 -23.58
CA ALA A 607 0.00 30.29 -22.39
C ALA A 607 -1.00 31.42 -22.71
N GLY A 608 -1.97 31.62 -21.81
CA GLY A 608 -3.03 32.63 -21.99
C GLY A 608 -4.00 32.34 -23.13
N GLY A 609 -3.97 31.12 -23.69
CA GLY A 609 -4.87 30.68 -24.75
C GLY A 609 -4.47 31.13 -26.16
N LYS A 610 -3.27 31.70 -26.33
CA LYS A 610 -2.70 32.04 -27.63
C LYS A 610 -2.51 30.80 -28.50
N LYS A 611 -2.66 30.95 -29.80
CA LYS A 611 -2.51 29.86 -30.77
C LYS A 611 -1.24 30.06 -31.59
N PHE A 612 -0.60 28.96 -31.95
CA PHE A 612 0.63 28.96 -32.73
C PHE A 612 0.50 27.95 -33.87
N ALA A 613 1.08 28.30 -35.02
CA ALA A 613 1.27 27.43 -36.16
C ALA A 613 2.74 27.00 -36.20
N LEU A 614 2.97 25.69 -36.28
CA LEU A 614 4.28 25.07 -36.49
C LEU A 614 4.28 24.37 -37.84
N ALA A 615 5.26 24.70 -38.67
CA ALA A 615 5.50 24.07 -39.96
C ALA A 615 6.97 23.65 -40.10
N ASN A 616 7.24 22.72 -41.01
CA ASN A 616 8.58 22.41 -41.49
C ASN A 616 8.70 22.82 -42.97
N GLY A 617 9.80 23.47 -43.33
CA GLY A 617 10.07 23.88 -44.71
C GLY A 617 11.46 23.42 -45.17
N PRO A 618 11.59 22.91 -46.41
CA PRO A 618 12.90 22.66 -47.01
C PRO A 618 13.56 23.99 -47.39
N GLU A 619 14.79 24.22 -46.93
CA GLU A 619 15.54 25.43 -47.30
C GLU A 619 16.50 25.17 -48.49
N ALA A 620 16.88 23.90 -48.71
CA ALA A 620 17.57 23.38 -49.90
C ALA A 620 17.49 21.84 -49.94
N THR A 621 18.13 21.18 -50.90
CA THR A 621 18.09 19.70 -51.12
C THR A 621 18.57 18.83 -49.93
N TRP A 622 19.10 19.41 -48.85
CA TRP A 622 19.69 18.69 -47.71
C TRP A 622 19.43 19.32 -46.31
N TYR A 623 18.55 20.33 -46.16
CA TYR A 623 18.31 21.03 -44.87
C TYR A 623 16.82 21.34 -44.64
N GLY A 624 16.34 21.17 -43.39
CA GLY A 624 14.96 21.48 -43.00
C GLY A 624 14.88 22.35 -41.74
N ASN A 625 14.09 23.41 -41.78
CA ASN A 625 13.88 24.31 -40.62
C ASN A 625 12.46 24.19 -40.08
N PHE A 626 12.34 24.35 -38.76
CA PHE A 626 11.04 24.55 -38.10
C PHE A 626 10.70 26.03 -38.09
N LEU A 627 9.47 26.35 -38.46
CA LEU A 627 8.94 27.70 -38.43
C LEU A 627 7.76 27.75 -37.45
N ILE A 628 7.86 28.63 -36.46
CA ILE A 628 6.82 28.82 -35.45
C ILE A 628 6.26 30.22 -35.59
N CYS A 629 4.94 30.33 -35.69
CA CYS A 629 4.24 31.60 -35.87
C CYS A 629 3.05 31.74 -34.92
N GLU A 630 2.89 32.90 -34.30
CA GLU A 630 1.67 33.24 -33.55
C GLU A 630 0.48 33.41 -34.52
N ILE A 631 -0.68 32.83 -34.19
CA ILE A 631 -1.94 33.01 -34.91
C ILE A 631 -2.77 34.09 -34.22
N LEU A 632 -2.96 35.22 -34.91
CA LEU A 632 -3.79 36.34 -34.52
C LEU A 632 -5.23 36.14 -35.04
N GLY A 633 -6.21 36.17 -34.13
CA GLY A 633 -7.63 36.08 -34.51
C GLY A 633 -8.01 34.71 -35.07
N ARG A 634 -8.61 34.65 -36.28
CA ARG A 634 -9.09 33.38 -36.85
C ARG A 634 -8.02 32.60 -37.62
N LYS A 635 -7.20 33.24 -38.45
CA LYS A 635 -6.15 32.60 -39.29
C LYS A 635 -5.02 33.56 -39.71
N THR A 636 -4.89 34.74 -39.10
CA THR A 636 -3.87 35.73 -39.50
C THR A 636 -2.56 35.40 -38.79
N ILE A 637 -1.46 35.28 -39.53
CA ILE A 637 -0.12 35.04 -39.00
C ILE A 637 0.47 36.35 -38.46
N GLY A 638 0.96 36.29 -37.23
CA GLY A 638 1.59 37.41 -36.51
C GLY A 638 3.11 37.27 -36.46
N LYS A 639 3.66 37.33 -35.25
CA LYS A 639 5.10 37.23 -35.05
C LYS A 639 5.56 35.77 -35.23
N CYS A 640 6.61 35.58 -36.00
CA CYS A 640 7.22 34.29 -36.29
C CYS A 640 8.67 34.24 -35.83
N ASP A 641 9.14 33.03 -35.54
CA ASP A 641 10.52 32.73 -35.20
C ASP A 641 10.94 31.42 -35.85
N MET A 642 12.22 31.32 -36.20
CA MET A 642 12.80 30.14 -36.85
C MET A 642 13.92 29.60 -35.95
N PRO A 643 13.58 28.74 -34.97
CA PRO A 643 14.57 28.11 -34.09
C PRO A 643 15.58 27.28 -34.89
N ALA A 644 16.80 27.16 -34.37
CA ALA A 644 17.99 26.75 -35.10
C ALA A 644 17.89 25.37 -35.81
N PHE A 645 18.64 25.30 -36.92
CA PHE A 645 18.88 24.21 -37.89
C PHE A 645 18.72 22.78 -37.37
N ALA A 646 17.83 21.97 -37.97
CA ALA A 646 17.82 20.51 -37.88
C ALA A 646 18.30 19.91 -39.20
N TRP A 647 19.45 19.21 -39.22
CA TRP A 647 20.17 18.76 -40.43
C TRP A 647 19.40 17.82 -41.38
N ASN A 648 18.15 17.49 -41.07
CA ASN A 648 17.24 16.60 -41.80
C ASN A 648 15.77 16.77 -41.34
N GLY A 649 15.45 17.80 -40.55
CA GLY A 649 14.15 17.92 -39.87
C GLY A 649 13.90 16.88 -38.77
N SER A 650 14.92 16.17 -38.29
CA SER A 650 14.83 15.25 -37.15
C SER A 650 15.06 16.00 -35.84
N GLY A 651 14.21 15.75 -34.85
CA GLY A 651 14.37 16.27 -33.50
C GLY A 651 13.07 16.22 -32.73
N GLU A 652 13.13 16.00 -31.44
CA GLU A 652 11.95 16.00 -30.58
C GLU A 652 11.54 17.45 -30.29
N ILE A 653 10.24 17.74 -30.41
CA ILE A 653 9.66 19.04 -30.09
C ILE A 653 8.80 18.87 -28.84
N GLN A 654 9.14 19.60 -27.78
CA GLN A 654 8.40 19.59 -26.52
C GLN A 654 7.93 20.99 -26.13
N GLN A 655 6.75 21.05 -25.54
CA GLN A 655 6.22 22.26 -24.93
C GLN A 655 6.35 22.19 -23.41
N SER A 656 6.76 23.31 -22.81
CA SER A 656 6.78 23.48 -21.35
C SER A 656 5.36 23.35 -20.74
N PRO A 657 5.24 22.83 -19.50
CA PRO A 657 3.94 22.64 -18.84
C PRO A 657 3.07 23.89 -18.69
N ASP A 658 3.68 25.06 -18.54
CA ASP A 658 3.00 26.36 -18.47
C ASP A 658 2.66 26.95 -19.85
N GLY A 659 3.10 26.29 -20.93
CA GLY A 659 2.84 26.67 -22.31
C GLY A 659 3.60 27.92 -22.79
N ASN A 660 4.63 28.34 -22.06
CA ASN A 660 5.39 29.57 -22.36
C ASN A 660 6.61 29.32 -23.25
N LEU A 661 7.20 28.14 -23.17
CA LEU A 661 8.42 27.75 -23.88
C LEU A 661 8.16 26.55 -24.79
N LEU A 662 8.85 26.53 -25.93
CA LEU A 662 8.96 25.39 -26.83
C LEU A 662 10.43 25.02 -26.98
N ALA A 663 10.77 23.75 -26.77
CA ALA A 663 12.11 23.22 -26.95
C ALA A 663 12.19 22.34 -28.19
N ILE A 664 13.28 22.46 -28.94
CA ILE A 664 13.56 21.68 -30.15
C ILE A 664 14.96 21.11 -30.06
N THR A 665 15.11 19.80 -30.27
CA THR A 665 16.43 19.14 -30.35
C THR A 665 17.00 19.16 -31.76
N SER A 666 18.32 19.07 -31.87
CA SER A 666 19.04 19.05 -33.14
C SER A 666 20.38 18.31 -33.10
N PHE A 667 21.02 18.19 -34.27
CA PHE A 667 22.43 17.91 -34.45
C PHE A 667 23.24 19.18 -34.16
N GLY A 668 24.08 19.14 -33.12
CA GLY A 668 25.02 20.20 -32.81
C GLY A 668 26.14 20.23 -33.86
N SER A 669 26.43 21.41 -34.39
CA SER A 669 27.53 21.63 -35.33
C SER A 669 28.28 22.92 -35.00
N SER A 670 29.35 23.24 -35.72
CA SER A 670 30.01 24.55 -35.59
C SER A 670 29.12 25.73 -35.99
N GLU A 671 27.99 25.47 -36.65
CA GLU A 671 27.05 26.46 -37.18
C GLU A 671 25.66 26.40 -36.50
N SER A 672 25.40 25.39 -35.66
CA SER A 672 24.08 25.16 -35.04
C SER A 672 24.18 24.63 -33.61
N GLU A 673 23.36 25.18 -32.71
CA GLU A 673 23.20 24.66 -31.36
C GLU A 673 22.52 23.28 -31.39
N ALA A 674 22.93 22.38 -30.49
CA ALA A 674 22.39 21.02 -30.45
C ALA A 674 20.93 20.97 -29.95
N TRP A 675 20.42 22.05 -29.36
CA TRP A 675 19.02 22.23 -29.01
C TRP A 675 18.74 23.72 -28.76
N SER A 676 17.48 24.12 -28.87
CA SER A 676 17.06 25.51 -28.69
C SER A 676 15.72 25.64 -27.96
N LEU A 677 15.47 26.82 -27.40
CA LEU A 677 14.28 27.20 -26.65
C LEU A 677 13.66 28.47 -27.22
N THR A 678 12.46 28.37 -27.75
CA THR A 678 11.64 29.50 -28.18
C THR A 678 10.72 29.94 -27.05
N ASP A 679 10.85 31.17 -26.56
CA ASP A 679 9.85 31.79 -25.69
C ASP A 679 8.66 32.23 -26.55
N LEU A 680 7.51 31.56 -26.37
CA LEU A 680 6.28 31.78 -27.14
C LEU A 680 5.59 33.11 -26.80
N ARG A 681 5.98 33.79 -25.72
CA ARG A 681 5.45 35.11 -25.35
C ARG A 681 6.15 36.21 -26.14
N THR A 682 7.46 36.10 -26.28
CA THR A 682 8.30 37.07 -26.96
C THR A 682 8.60 36.68 -28.41
N MET A 683 8.39 35.42 -28.79
CA MET A 683 8.84 34.80 -30.05
C MET A 683 10.33 35.06 -30.27
N THR A 684 11.14 34.64 -29.30
CA THR A 684 12.60 34.73 -29.34
C THR A 684 13.19 33.39 -28.97
N THR A 685 14.09 32.89 -29.81
CA THR A 685 14.84 31.66 -29.54
C THR A 685 16.17 31.97 -28.89
N ILE A 686 16.48 31.20 -27.84
CA ILE A 686 17.78 31.12 -27.19
C ILE A 686 18.23 29.66 -27.20
N GLY A 687 19.53 29.39 -27.27
CA GLY A 687 20.05 28.08 -26.90
C GLY A 687 21.35 28.24 -26.12
N PRO A 688 21.79 27.15 -25.48
CA PRO A 688 23.02 27.19 -24.71
C PRO A 688 24.24 27.11 -25.63
N GLU A 689 25.28 27.89 -25.30
CA GLU A 689 26.63 27.65 -25.78
C GLU A 689 27.23 26.41 -25.08
N ASP A 690 26.72 25.21 -25.37
CA ASP A 690 27.29 23.96 -24.87
C ASP A 690 27.88 23.11 -26.01
N PRO A 691 29.19 23.23 -26.29
CA PRO A 691 29.86 22.49 -27.37
C PRO A 691 30.00 20.99 -27.08
N ALA A 692 29.46 20.48 -25.97
CA ALA A 692 29.74 19.15 -25.47
C ALA A 692 28.66 18.09 -25.84
N PHE A 693 27.62 18.48 -26.58
CA PHE A 693 26.70 17.57 -27.27
C PHE A 693 26.87 17.71 -28.79
N GLY A 694 27.33 16.66 -29.47
CA GLY A 694 27.30 16.61 -30.94
C GLY A 694 25.91 16.28 -31.50
N HIS A 695 25.12 15.48 -30.78
CA HIS A 695 23.72 15.19 -31.11
C HIS A 695 22.88 15.14 -29.85
N VAL A 696 21.74 15.85 -29.83
CA VAL A 696 20.72 15.70 -28.79
C VAL A 696 19.58 14.88 -29.37
N SER A 697 19.36 13.72 -28.76
CA SER A 697 18.34 12.77 -29.20
C SER A 697 16.99 13.03 -28.56
N ALA A 698 16.96 13.57 -27.34
CA ALA A 698 15.73 13.78 -26.59
C ALA A 698 15.83 14.93 -25.58
N ILE A 699 14.71 15.59 -25.32
CA ILE A 699 14.60 16.71 -24.38
C ILE A 699 13.29 16.61 -23.61
N ALA A 700 13.27 16.95 -22.31
CA ALA A 700 12.03 17.02 -21.55
C ALA A 700 12.01 18.10 -20.49
N PHE A 701 10.88 18.81 -20.37
CA PHE A 701 10.67 19.80 -19.32
C PHE A 701 10.32 19.15 -17.98
N GLY A 702 10.87 19.72 -16.90
CA GLY A 702 10.43 19.47 -15.54
C GLY A 702 9.05 20.07 -15.26
N ALA A 703 8.44 19.66 -14.15
CA ALA A 703 7.09 20.12 -13.77
C ALA A 703 7.02 21.63 -13.44
N ASP A 704 8.17 22.26 -13.20
CA ASP A 704 8.30 23.67 -12.84
C ASP A 704 8.45 24.61 -14.04
N SER A 705 8.48 24.09 -15.27
CA SER A 705 8.81 24.84 -16.50
C SER A 705 10.16 25.56 -16.47
N ARG A 706 10.99 25.31 -15.44
CA ARG A 706 12.27 25.98 -15.21
C ARG A 706 13.44 25.02 -15.38
N THR A 707 13.23 23.73 -15.20
CA THR A 707 14.24 22.71 -15.44
C THR A 707 13.99 22.00 -16.77
N VAL A 708 15.07 21.65 -17.47
CA VAL A 708 15.00 20.79 -18.66
C VAL A 708 16.04 19.70 -18.59
N ALA A 709 15.64 18.48 -18.92
CA ALA A 709 16.52 17.34 -19.10
C ALA A 709 16.85 17.19 -20.58
N VAL A 710 18.12 16.96 -20.89
CA VAL A 710 18.64 16.82 -22.26
C VAL A 710 19.47 15.55 -22.33
N ALA A 711 19.19 14.69 -23.31
CA ALA A 711 19.86 13.43 -23.49
C ALA A 711 20.35 13.22 -24.93
N GLY A 712 21.54 12.65 -25.09
CA GLY A 712 22.12 12.35 -26.39
C GLY A 712 23.28 11.35 -26.29
N PRO A 713 23.72 10.76 -27.41
CA PRO A 713 24.86 9.86 -27.42
C PRO A 713 26.14 10.56 -26.94
N LEU A 714 26.95 9.86 -26.16
CA LEU A 714 28.27 10.32 -25.80
C LEU A 714 29.25 9.99 -26.94
N GLU A 715 29.80 11.01 -27.58
CA GLU A 715 30.74 10.84 -28.67
C GLU A 715 31.96 10.01 -28.24
N GLY A 716 32.36 9.05 -29.09
CA GLY A 716 33.51 8.17 -28.85
C GLY A 716 33.25 7.01 -27.89
N VAL A 717 32.06 6.89 -27.28
CA VAL A 717 31.71 5.78 -26.37
C VAL A 717 30.45 5.07 -26.87
N ALA A 718 30.63 3.88 -27.45
CA ALA A 718 29.52 3.07 -27.97
C ALA A 718 28.55 2.65 -26.84
N GLY A 719 27.26 2.83 -27.06
CA GLY A 719 26.24 2.43 -26.08
C GLY A 719 26.07 3.36 -24.88
N ALA A 720 26.78 4.50 -24.82
CA ALA A 720 26.65 5.46 -23.72
C ALA A 720 25.81 6.68 -24.09
N VAL A 721 24.88 7.05 -23.20
CA VAL A 721 24.05 8.25 -23.27
C VAL A 721 24.54 9.24 -22.22
N ARG A 722 24.76 10.48 -22.64
CA ARG A 722 24.97 11.61 -21.73
C ARG A 722 23.63 12.25 -21.42
N LEU A 723 23.38 12.48 -20.14
CA LEU A 723 22.21 13.14 -19.60
C LEU A 723 22.64 14.40 -18.83
N VAL A 724 22.05 15.54 -19.15
CA VAL A 724 22.32 16.82 -18.47
C VAL A 724 20.99 17.47 -18.10
N ILE A 725 20.95 18.08 -16.91
CA ILE A 725 19.82 18.88 -16.43
C ILE A 725 20.26 20.33 -16.44
N TYR A 726 19.48 21.20 -17.08
CA TYR A 726 19.72 22.64 -17.11
C TYR A 726 18.67 23.40 -16.29
N ASP A 727 19.10 24.49 -15.64
CA ASP A 727 18.23 25.55 -15.14
C ASP A 727 18.04 26.57 -16.25
N LEU A 728 16.78 26.84 -16.63
CA LEU A 728 16.38 27.79 -17.66
C LEU A 728 16.35 29.23 -17.15
N GLY A 729 17.23 29.56 -16.19
CA GLY A 729 17.52 30.93 -15.81
C GLY A 729 18.22 31.71 -16.92
N ASP A 730 18.54 32.98 -16.65
CA ASP A 730 19.37 33.81 -17.52
C ASP A 730 20.71 34.08 -16.80
N PRO A 731 21.84 33.48 -17.23
CA PRO A 731 21.99 32.54 -18.37
C PRO A 731 21.51 31.12 -18.06
N ILE A 732 21.26 30.31 -19.11
CA ILE A 732 20.97 28.88 -18.98
C ILE A 732 22.22 28.17 -18.46
N LEU A 733 22.10 27.42 -17.35
CA LEU A 733 23.25 26.77 -16.70
C LEU A 733 23.00 25.28 -16.44
N PRO A 734 24.00 24.40 -16.65
CA PRO A 734 23.89 22.99 -16.28
C PRO A 734 23.88 22.84 -14.75
N LEU A 735 22.83 22.23 -14.21
CA LEU A 735 22.67 21.90 -12.79
C LEU A 735 23.35 20.60 -12.40
N ALA A 736 23.20 19.56 -13.23
CA ALA A 736 23.75 18.23 -12.98
C ALA A 736 23.96 17.48 -14.30
N SER A 737 24.93 16.57 -14.34
CA SER A 737 25.18 15.70 -15.50
C SER A 737 25.51 14.28 -15.06
N ARG A 738 25.20 13.32 -15.93
CA ARG A 738 25.49 11.90 -15.70
C ARG A 738 25.68 11.17 -17.03
N VAL A 739 26.55 10.19 -17.06
CA VAL A 739 26.72 9.27 -18.19
C VAL A 739 26.05 7.94 -17.82
N ILE A 740 25.31 7.38 -18.77
CA ILE A 740 24.55 6.14 -18.64
C ILE A 740 25.05 5.18 -19.70
N GLU A 741 25.64 4.08 -19.27
CA GLU A 741 26.07 3.01 -20.16
C GLU A 741 24.94 2.00 -20.32
N SER A 742 24.73 1.53 -21.56
CA SER A 742 23.76 0.48 -21.87
C SER A 742 24.07 -0.81 -21.13
N SER A 743 23.02 -1.52 -20.69
CA SER A 743 23.15 -2.84 -20.09
C SER A 743 23.50 -3.92 -21.12
N ALA A 744 23.16 -3.69 -22.40
CA ALA A 744 23.49 -4.58 -23.51
C ALA A 744 24.92 -4.33 -23.99
N ARG A 745 25.64 -5.40 -24.38
CA ARG A 745 26.95 -5.24 -25.06
C ARG A 745 26.73 -4.48 -26.38
N PRO A 746 27.39 -3.33 -26.58
CA PRO A 746 27.33 -2.65 -27.86
C PRO A 746 28.01 -3.51 -28.92
N GLU A 747 27.25 -4.04 -29.88
CA GLU A 747 27.83 -4.64 -31.08
C GLU A 747 28.46 -3.53 -31.94
N PRO A 748 29.56 -3.80 -32.68
CA PRO A 748 30.15 -2.81 -33.57
C PRO A 748 29.12 -2.36 -34.61
N LEU A 749 28.90 -1.05 -34.70
CA LEU A 749 27.99 -0.41 -35.65
C LEU A 749 28.42 -0.77 -37.08
N THR A 750 27.77 -1.77 -37.67
CA THR A 750 28.00 -2.19 -39.06
C THR A 750 27.17 -1.28 -39.97
N GLY A 751 27.64 -0.06 -40.20
CA GLY A 751 27.08 0.87 -41.20
C GLY A 751 25.61 1.28 -41.01
N THR A 752 25.00 0.97 -39.87
CA THR A 752 23.63 1.33 -39.49
C THR A 752 23.62 2.59 -38.62
N GLU A 753 22.54 3.38 -38.68
CA GLU A 753 22.31 4.53 -37.81
C GLU A 753 22.52 4.14 -36.33
N ASN A 754 23.16 5.01 -35.55
CA ASN A 754 23.41 4.76 -34.13
C ASN A 754 22.06 4.62 -33.39
N PRO A 755 21.75 3.49 -32.73
CA PRO A 755 20.48 3.31 -32.02
C PRO A 755 20.22 4.38 -30.94
N LEU A 756 21.28 5.02 -30.45
CA LEU A 756 21.18 6.12 -29.48
C LEU A 756 20.70 7.45 -30.08
N TYR A 757 20.48 7.53 -31.40
CA TYR A 757 19.75 8.63 -32.00
C TYR A 757 18.24 8.54 -31.72
N ASN A 758 17.72 7.34 -31.42
CA ASN A 758 16.33 7.10 -31.04
C ASN A 758 16.19 6.89 -29.53
N VAL A 759 16.58 7.90 -28.76
CA VAL A 759 16.33 7.96 -27.31
C VAL A 759 15.02 8.70 -27.09
N SER A 760 14.27 8.34 -26.04
CA SER A 760 13.07 9.08 -25.64
C SER A 760 13.22 9.53 -24.21
N LEU A 761 12.88 10.80 -23.96
CA LEU A 761 12.94 11.41 -22.64
C LEU A 761 11.63 12.13 -22.38
N PHE A 762 11.01 11.82 -21.26
CA PHE A 762 9.73 12.42 -20.92
C PHE A 762 9.58 12.58 -19.41
N ARG A 763 8.72 13.52 -19.01
CA ARG A 763 8.33 13.70 -17.61
C ARG A 763 7.55 12.47 -17.15
N SER A 764 7.64 12.07 -15.88
CA SER A 764 6.75 11.05 -15.31
C SER A 764 6.63 11.29 -13.80
N GLY A 765 5.43 11.65 -13.34
CA GLY A 765 5.20 12.03 -11.95
C GLY A 765 6.06 13.23 -11.53
N GLY A 766 6.85 13.07 -10.46
CA GLY A 766 7.77 14.09 -9.95
C GLY A 766 9.20 14.02 -10.51
N GLY A 767 9.43 13.25 -11.58
CA GLY A 767 10.74 13.04 -12.18
C GLY A 767 10.69 12.90 -13.70
N PHE A 768 11.69 12.21 -14.22
CA PHE A 768 11.89 11.95 -15.65
C PHE A 768 12.08 10.46 -15.90
N VAL A 769 11.77 10.03 -17.12
CA VAL A 769 12.07 8.68 -17.61
C VAL A 769 12.84 8.79 -18.91
N LEU A 770 13.99 8.11 -18.94
CA LEU A 770 14.85 7.97 -20.12
C LEU A 770 14.70 6.55 -20.65
N ALA A 771 14.34 6.41 -21.93
CA ALA A 771 14.30 5.14 -22.63
C ALA A 771 15.32 5.14 -23.77
N THR A 772 16.21 4.14 -23.80
CA THR A 772 17.33 4.08 -24.76
C THR A 772 17.01 3.16 -25.94
N GLY A 773 17.69 3.35 -27.07
CA GLY A 773 17.58 2.46 -28.24
C GLY A 773 18.06 1.02 -28.01
N TYR A 774 18.69 0.72 -26.87
CA TYR A 774 19.08 -0.64 -26.45
C TYR A 774 18.04 -1.33 -25.58
N GLY A 775 16.93 -0.66 -25.25
CA GLY A 775 15.84 -1.22 -24.44
C GLY A 775 15.99 -1.00 -22.93
N ASP A 776 16.94 -0.16 -22.50
CA ASP A 776 17.03 0.26 -21.10
C ASP A 776 16.06 1.40 -20.84
N VAL A 777 15.29 1.30 -19.75
CA VAL A 777 14.36 2.35 -19.31
C VAL A 777 14.67 2.71 -17.86
N VAL A 778 14.95 3.98 -17.60
CA VAL A 778 15.42 4.48 -16.30
C VAL A 778 14.55 5.62 -15.83
N GLY A 779 14.05 5.52 -14.60
CA GLY A 779 13.41 6.63 -13.89
C GLY A 779 14.39 7.37 -13.00
N PHE A 780 14.40 8.70 -13.08
CA PHE A 780 15.34 9.52 -12.33
C PHE A 780 14.74 10.86 -11.87
N ARG A 781 15.36 11.46 -10.86
CA ARG A 781 15.02 12.78 -10.34
C ARG A 781 16.26 13.63 -10.11
N VAL A 782 16.02 14.92 -10.03
CA VAL A 782 17.00 15.91 -9.59
C VAL A 782 16.85 16.06 -8.07
N THR A 783 17.93 15.86 -7.35
CA THR A 783 17.96 16.00 -5.89
C THR A 783 18.98 17.06 -5.50
N ASP A 784 18.51 18.08 -4.78
CA ASP A 784 19.36 19.13 -4.22
C ASP A 784 20.09 18.59 -2.99
N TYR A 785 21.42 18.64 -3.02
CA TYR A 785 22.23 18.23 -1.88
C TYR A 785 22.36 19.40 -0.90
N SER A 786 21.46 19.49 0.09
CA SER A 786 21.70 20.35 1.25
C SER A 786 22.51 19.56 2.29
N SER A 787 23.73 20.00 2.60
CA SER A 787 24.61 19.35 3.58
C SER A 787 24.13 19.46 5.05
N SER A 788 22.94 20.00 5.30
CA SER A 788 22.39 20.22 6.65
C SER A 788 20.99 19.61 6.81
N PRO A 789 20.63 19.09 8.01
CA PRO A 789 19.29 18.58 8.29
C PRO A 789 18.21 19.65 8.04
N GLY A 790 17.03 19.26 7.52
CA GLY A 790 16.05 20.18 6.95
C GLY A 790 15.53 21.33 7.83
N LEU A 791 15.64 21.22 9.17
CA LEU A 791 15.31 22.32 10.08
C LEU A 791 16.42 23.39 10.13
N VAL A 792 17.68 22.98 10.00
CA VAL A 792 18.85 23.86 9.95
C VAL A 792 18.94 24.54 8.58
N ALA A 793 18.67 23.80 7.50
CA ALA A 793 18.63 24.34 6.14
C ALA A 793 17.59 25.46 5.99
N ARG A 794 16.37 25.26 6.52
CA ARG A 794 15.30 26.28 6.51
C ARG A 794 15.63 27.50 7.36
N LEU A 795 16.32 27.30 8.49
CA LEU A 795 16.78 28.40 9.35
C LEU A 795 17.95 29.17 8.72
N SER A 796 18.86 28.49 8.03
CA SER A 796 19.97 29.13 7.33
C SER A 796 19.51 29.88 6.09
N GLU A 797 18.56 29.35 5.32
CA GLU A 797 17.91 30.08 4.22
C GLU A 797 17.24 31.37 4.71
N TRP A 798 16.53 31.28 5.84
CA TRP A 798 15.85 32.43 6.43
C TRP A 798 16.82 33.48 6.99
N LEU A 799 17.98 33.08 7.52
CA LEU A 799 18.96 33.99 8.13
C LEU A 799 20.02 34.53 7.15
N TYR A 800 20.43 33.74 6.16
CA TYR A 800 21.63 34.00 5.37
C TYR A 800 21.41 33.94 3.85
N GLY A 801 20.18 33.66 3.39
CA GLY A 801 19.89 33.42 1.97
C GLY A 801 20.38 32.04 1.50
N ALA A 802 19.83 31.58 0.36
CA ALA A 802 20.03 30.23 -0.16
C ALA A 802 21.52 29.87 -0.30
N SER A 803 21.93 28.76 0.34
CA SER A 803 23.23 28.15 0.07
C SER A 803 23.20 27.48 -1.30
N SER A 804 24.21 27.72 -2.13
CA SER A 804 24.44 27.02 -3.40
C SER A 804 24.63 25.52 -3.17
N GLY A 805 23.54 24.76 -3.13
CA GLY A 805 23.58 23.30 -3.09
C GLY A 805 24.02 22.76 -4.44
N SER A 806 24.85 21.72 -4.45
CA SER A 806 25.13 20.95 -5.66
C SER A 806 23.93 20.05 -5.97
N ALA A 807 23.28 20.24 -7.12
CA ALA A 807 22.24 19.32 -7.59
C ALA A 807 22.87 18.03 -8.13
N SER A 808 22.16 16.91 -8.03
CA SER A 808 22.61 15.62 -8.56
C SER A 808 21.46 14.83 -9.19
N ILE A 809 21.78 14.01 -10.20
CA ILE A 809 20.82 13.10 -10.84
C ILE A 809 20.81 11.78 -10.07
N THR A 810 19.71 11.47 -9.40
CA THR A 810 19.49 10.22 -8.67
C THR A 810 18.55 9.30 -9.45
N PHE A 811 18.92 8.03 -9.59
CA PHE A 811 18.05 7.02 -10.21
C PHE A 811 17.09 6.49 -9.17
N ASP A 812 15.80 6.58 -9.46
CA ASP A 812 14.75 6.01 -8.63
C ASP A 812 14.62 4.50 -8.87
N TRP A 813 14.74 4.09 -10.14
CA TRP A 813 14.60 2.71 -10.57
C TRP A 813 15.20 2.51 -11.97
N LEU A 814 15.56 1.26 -12.28
CA LEU A 814 15.97 0.78 -13.59
C LEU A 814 15.04 -0.39 -13.94
N ALA A 815 14.34 -0.31 -15.06
CA ALA A 815 13.48 -1.40 -15.51
C ALA A 815 14.36 -2.58 -15.98
N ASN A 816 13.81 -3.80 -15.89
CA ASN A 816 14.38 -4.90 -16.64
C ASN A 816 14.37 -4.57 -18.14
N PRO A 817 15.35 -5.05 -18.94
CA PRO A 817 15.37 -4.78 -20.37
C PRO A 817 14.04 -5.15 -21.03
N VAL A 818 13.57 -4.30 -21.95
CA VAL A 818 12.28 -4.49 -22.64
C VAL A 818 12.17 -5.87 -23.32
N GLY A 819 13.32 -6.50 -23.63
CA GLY A 819 13.39 -7.85 -24.18
C GLY A 819 13.36 -7.87 -25.72
N PHE A 820 13.60 -6.71 -26.34
CA PHE A 820 13.76 -6.58 -27.79
C PHE A 820 15.24 -6.70 -28.18
N SER A 821 15.48 -6.95 -29.47
CA SER A 821 16.84 -6.89 -30.02
C SER A 821 17.20 -5.42 -30.28
N PRO A 822 18.42 -4.95 -29.93
CA PRO A 822 18.89 -3.62 -30.31
C PRO A 822 18.88 -3.35 -31.82
N GLN A 823 18.97 -4.40 -32.63
CA GLN A 823 18.88 -4.30 -34.10
C GLN A 823 17.44 -4.01 -34.59
N GLY A 824 16.44 -4.13 -33.72
CA GLY A 824 15.03 -3.95 -34.06
C GLY A 824 14.57 -2.50 -34.25
N ASN A 825 15.46 -1.52 -34.01
CA ASN A 825 15.12 -0.09 -33.98
C ASN A 825 13.95 0.21 -33.04
N ILE A 826 14.20 0.05 -31.74
CA ILE A 826 13.20 0.22 -30.68
C ILE A 826 12.71 1.67 -30.67
N ARG A 827 11.38 1.83 -30.69
CA ARG A 827 10.67 3.11 -30.62
C ARG A 827 9.77 3.13 -29.40
N TYR A 828 9.44 4.32 -28.94
CA TYR A 828 8.64 4.53 -27.75
C TYR A 828 7.49 5.51 -28.02
N ASP A 829 6.35 5.21 -27.42
CA ASP A 829 5.19 6.09 -27.35
C ASP A 829 4.65 6.15 -25.92
N PHE A 830 3.93 7.21 -25.57
CA PHE A 830 3.62 7.53 -24.19
C PHE A 830 2.20 8.10 -24.02
N GLU A 831 1.56 7.72 -22.91
CA GLU A 831 0.18 8.12 -22.60
C GLU A 831 0.08 9.61 -22.20
N PRO A 832 -0.71 10.44 -22.91
CA PRO A 832 -0.99 11.81 -22.50
C PRO A 832 -1.62 11.85 -21.09
N GLY A 833 -0.96 12.48 -20.12
CA GLY A 833 -1.41 12.48 -18.71
C GLY A 833 -0.62 11.56 -17.76
N GLN A 834 0.34 10.82 -18.30
CA GLN A 834 1.54 10.28 -17.66
C GLN A 834 1.40 9.15 -16.64
N GLY A 835 1.86 7.95 -17.05
CA GLY A 835 2.02 6.79 -16.16
C GLY A 835 2.34 5.47 -16.86
N GLN A 836 2.40 5.44 -18.19
CA GLN A 836 2.64 4.24 -18.99
C GLN A 836 3.52 4.56 -20.21
N LEU A 837 4.38 3.63 -20.59
CA LEU A 837 5.29 3.71 -21.73
C LEU A 837 5.07 2.48 -22.61
N LEU A 838 4.83 2.70 -23.89
CA LEU A 838 4.73 1.67 -24.91
C LEU A 838 6.06 1.59 -25.65
N ALA A 839 6.73 0.46 -25.55
CA ALA A 839 7.90 0.15 -26.36
C ALA A 839 7.47 -0.74 -27.53
N TYR A 840 7.96 -0.45 -28.73
CA TYR A 840 7.71 -1.28 -29.91
C TYR A 840 8.91 -1.33 -30.86
N ASP A 841 9.06 -2.44 -31.58
CA ASP A 841 9.98 -2.57 -32.71
C ASP A 841 9.19 -2.89 -33.98
N GLN A 842 9.81 -3.49 -35.00
CA GLN A 842 9.14 -3.86 -36.24
C GLN A 842 8.08 -4.98 -36.09
N GLU A 843 8.12 -5.78 -35.03
CA GLU A 843 7.26 -6.96 -34.85
C GLU A 843 6.61 -7.05 -33.47
N ARG A 844 7.25 -6.49 -32.45
CA ARG A 844 6.95 -6.70 -31.04
C ARG A 844 6.51 -5.40 -30.37
N VAL A 845 5.63 -5.55 -29.39
CA VAL A 845 5.20 -4.46 -28.52
C VAL A 845 5.17 -4.89 -27.06
N ARG A 846 5.42 -3.95 -26.15
CA ARG A 846 5.39 -4.17 -24.71
C ARG A 846 5.05 -2.88 -23.97
N LEU A 847 4.19 -2.99 -22.97
CA LEU A 847 3.75 -1.87 -22.14
C LEU A 847 4.41 -1.91 -20.76
N LEU A 848 4.79 -0.75 -20.24
CA LEU A 848 5.47 -0.57 -18.96
C LEU A 848 4.81 0.54 -18.13
N ASP A 849 4.84 0.42 -16.81
CA ASP A 849 4.52 1.47 -15.86
C ASP A 849 5.74 2.36 -15.62
N THR A 850 5.56 3.67 -15.76
CA THR A 850 6.63 4.67 -15.65
C THR A 850 6.77 5.25 -14.24
N THR A 851 6.01 4.73 -13.26
CA THR A 851 6.17 5.15 -11.86
C THR A 851 7.21 4.28 -11.17
N GLY A 852 7.29 2.98 -11.49
CA GLY A 852 8.22 2.03 -10.88
C GLY A 852 9.07 1.22 -11.86
N GLY A 853 8.89 1.39 -13.18
CA GLY A 853 9.64 0.66 -14.19
C GLY A 853 9.22 -0.81 -14.35
N TYR A 854 7.95 -1.11 -14.07
CA TYR A 854 7.44 -2.48 -14.10
C TYR A 854 6.70 -2.79 -15.40
N MET A 855 6.86 -4.00 -15.91
CA MET A 855 6.21 -4.45 -17.14
C MET A 855 4.72 -4.70 -16.86
N LEU A 856 3.83 -4.07 -17.64
CA LEU A 856 2.38 -4.26 -17.53
C LEU A 856 1.87 -5.35 -18.48
N THR A 857 2.60 -5.65 -19.55
CA THR A 857 2.28 -6.74 -20.48
C THR A 857 3.49 -7.63 -20.74
N SER A 858 3.22 -8.88 -21.13
CA SER A 858 4.22 -9.69 -21.81
C SER A 858 4.48 -9.12 -23.21
N ILE A 859 5.54 -9.60 -23.86
CA ILE A 859 5.82 -9.26 -25.26
C ILE A 859 4.68 -9.80 -26.13
N ALA A 860 4.07 -8.93 -26.94
CA ALA A 860 3.05 -9.30 -27.92
C ALA A 860 3.58 -9.08 -29.34
N LYS A 861 3.06 -9.86 -30.28
CA LYS A 861 3.40 -9.77 -31.70
C LYS A 861 2.15 -9.47 -32.54
N PRO A 862 1.68 -8.22 -32.55
CA PRO A 862 0.46 -7.82 -33.24
C PRO A 862 0.57 -7.99 -34.76
N ALA A 863 1.80 -7.93 -35.31
CA ALA A 863 2.06 -8.20 -36.71
C ALA A 863 1.87 -9.66 -37.12
N GLU A 864 1.71 -10.61 -36.18
CA GLU A 864 1.40 -12.02 -36.48
C GLU A 864 -0.13 -12.30 -36.46
N GLN A 865 -0.97 -11.27 -36.25
CA GLN A 865 -2.42 -11.44 -36.28
C GLN A 865 -2.92 -11.79 -37.69
N PRO A 866 -4.01 -12.58 -37.83
CA PRO A 866 -4.51 -12.99 -39.14
C PRO A 866 -4.84 -11.77 -40.04
N GLY A 867 -4.14 -11.64 -41.17
CA GLY A 867 -4.31 -10.53 -42.12
C GLY A 867 -3.26 -9.40 -41.97
N CYS A 868 -2.44 -9.45 -40.94
CA CYS A 868 -1.29 -8.57 -40.75
C CYS A 868 -0.04 -9.29 -41.25
N ASN A 869 0.53 -8.87 -42.38
CA ASN A 869 1.73 -9.51 -42.97
C ASN A 869 2.86 -8.49 -43.20
N SER A 870 2.87 -7.41 -42.44
CA SER A 870 3.80 -6.30 -42.62
C SER A 870 4.31 -5.75 -41.29
N PRO A 871 5.53 -5.18 -41.24
CA PRO A 871 6.09 -4.58 -40.03
C PRO A 871 5.22 -3.47 -39.43
N ILE A 872 5.37 -3.27 -38.13
CA ILE A 872 4.76 -2.17 -37.37
C ILE A 872 5.34 -0.84 -37.85
N ARG A 873 4.47 0.04 -38.34
CA ARG A 873 4.84 1.39 -38.75
C ARG A 873 4.72 2.37 -37.59
N THR A 874 3.57 2.37 -36.92
CA THR A 874 3.26 3.25 -35.78
C THR A 874 2.51 2.47 -34.70
N ALA A 875 2.70 2.91 -33.46
CA ALA A 875 1.96 2.41 -32.30
C ALA A 875 1.67 3.59 -31.37
N GLU A 876 0.44 3.66 -30.87
CA GLU A 876 -0.04 4.77 -30.03
C GLU A 876 -0.82 4.25 -28.83
N ILE A 877 -0.62 4.86 -27.66
CA ILE A 877 -1.47 4.67 -26.48
C ILE A 877 -2.61 5.70 -26.50
N LEU A 878 -3.84 5.21 -26.59
CA LEU A 878 -5.04 6.05 -26.54
C LEU A 878 -5.40 6.43 -25.10
N ALA A 879 -6.10 7.55 -24.91
CA ALA A 879 -6.47 8.08 -23.59
C ALA A 879 -7.36 7.16 -22.74
N ASP A 880 -8.00 6.14 -23.32
CA ASP A 880 -8.78 5.12 -22.62
C ASP A 880 -7.97 3.88 -22.24
N GLY A 881 -6.65 3.89 -22.52
CA GLY A 881 -5.72 2.79 -22.28
C GLY A 881 -5.75 1.70 -23.36
N ARG A 882 -6.47 1.89 -24.48
CA ARG A 882 -6.28 1.06 -25.67
C ARG A 882 -4.94 1.34 -26.32
N ILE A 883 -4.41 0.34 -27.01
CA ILE A 883 -3.21 0.51 -27.83
C ILE A 883 -3.61 0.29 -29.27
N SER A 884 -3.36 1.27 -30.12
CA SER A 884 -3.60 1.19 -31.56
C SER A 884 -2.28 0.97 -32.28
N ILE A 885 -2.25 0.01 -33.21
CA ILE A 885 -1.07 -0.32 -34.00
C ILE A 885 -1.45 -0.35 -35.46
N GLN A 886 -0.67 0.38 -36.25
CA GLN A 886 -0.82 0.40 -37.70
C GLN A 886 0.36 -0.33 -38.34
N THR A 887 0.02 -1.26 -39.22
CA THR A 887 0.97 -1.94 -40.10
C THR A 887 0.69 -1.50 -41.54
N GLY A 888 1.51 -1.91 -42.50
CA GLY A 888 1.25 -1.66 -43.92
C GLY A 888 0.01 -2.39 -44.49
N THR A 889 -0.49 -3.42 -43.81
CA THR A 889 -1.54 -4.34 -44.31
C THR A 889 -2.78 -4.42 -43.41
N CYS A 890 -2.68 -3.98 -42.16
CA CYS A 890 -3.77 -4.03 -41.21
C CYS A 890 -3.61 -2.97 -40.11
N ASP A 891 -4.73 -2.65 -39.45
CA ASP A 891 -4.74 -1.94 -38.16
C ASP A 891 -5.20 -2.93 -37.07
N THR A 892 -4.50 -2.94 -35.94
CA THR A 892 -4.82 -3.79 -34.78
C THR A 892 -4.95 -2.94 -33.53
N GLU A 893 -5.92 -3.29 -32.68
CA GLU A 893 -6.13 -2.65 -31.40
C GLU A 893 -6.07 -3.66 -30.25
N ARG A 894 -5.36 -3.30 -29.19
CA ARG A 894 -5.45 -3.96 -27.89
C ARG A 894 -6.61 -3.39 -27.09
N LYS A 895 -7.43 -4.25 -26.50
CA LYS A 895 -8.53 -3.83 -25.61
C LYS A 895 -8.02 -3.04 -24.40
N ALA A 896 -8.78 -2.02 -23.97
CA ALA A 896 -8.49 -1.24 -22.78
C ALA A 896 -8.50 -2.10 -21.51
N PRO A 897 -7.66 -1.82 -20.50
CA PRO A 897 -7.61 -2.53 -19.21
C PRO A 897 -8.97 -2.58 -18.48
N LEU A 898 -9.25 -3.67 -17.75
CA LEU A 898 -10.54 -3.89 -17.04
C LEU A 898 -10.96 -2.69 -16.20
N ASN A 899 -12.15 -2.11 -16.36
CA ASN A 899 -12.59 -0.99 -15.53
C ASN A 899 -13.25 -1.46 -14.22
N PHE A 900 -12.57 -1.29 -13.08
CA PHE A 900 -13.06 -1.67 -11.75
C PHE A 900 -14.12 -0.72 -11.17
N GLU A 901 -14.05 0.59 -11.46
CA GLU A 901 -15.06 1.56 -10.97
C GLU A 901 -16.42 1.36 -11.63
N ALA A 902 -16.46 0.80 -12.84
CA ALA A 902 -17.68 0.36 -13.50
C ALA A 902 -18.19 -1.02 -13.04
N THR A 903 -17.38 -1.78 -12.27
CA THR A 903 -17.69 -3.14 -11.79
C THR A 903 -17.60 -3.24 -10.27
N SER A 904 -18.42 -2.46 -9.56
CA SER A 904 -18.75 -2.66 -8.13
C SER A 904 -19.38 -4.03 -7.78
N GLN A 905 -19.34 -4.99 -8.72
CA GLN A 905 -19.85 -6.36 -8.63
C GLN A 905 -18.78 -7.44 -8.89
N MET A 906 -17.49 -7.13 -8.90
CA MET A 906 -16.45 -8.17 -9.13
C MET A 906 -16.27 -9.19 -8.00
N GLY A 907 -17.04 -9.06 -6.90
CA GLY A 907 -17.26 -10.15 -5.96
C GLY A 907 -17.96 -11.38 -6.56
N ASP A 908 -18.56 -11.24 -7.76
CA ASP A 908 -19.33 -12.31 -8.41
C ASP A 908 -18.62 -12.99 -9.60
N HIS A 909 -17.63 -12.35 -10.25
CA HIS A 909 -16.91 -12.96 -11.38
C HIS A 909 -15.94 -14.10 -10.96
N ALA A 910 -15.65 -14.20 -9.66
CA ALA A 910 -14.89 -15.30 -9.07
C ALA A 910 -15.76 -16.32 -8.30
N ARG A 911 -17.10 -16.20 -8.34
CA ARG A 911 -17.95 -17.25 -7.77
C ARG A 911 -18.09 -18.38 -8.76
N ALA A 912 -17.55 -19.54 -8.37
CA ALA A 912 -18.02 -20.81 -8.90
C ALA A 912 -19.55 -20.84 -8.81
N PRO A 913 -20.26 -21.41 -9.80
CA PRO A 913 -21.70 -21.62 -9.66
C PRO A 913 -21.97 -22.34 -8.34
N GLU A 914 -23.00 -21.93 -7.61
CA GLU A 914 -23.48 -22.63 -6.42
C GLU A 914 -23.62 -24.12 -6.78
N LEU A 915 -22.73 -24.93 -6.20
CA LEU A 915 -22.74 -26.37 -6.33
C LEU A 915 -24.14 -26.84 -5.94
N ALA A 916 -24.80 -27.59 -6.83
CA ALA A 916 -26.06 -28.21 -6.53
C ALA A 916 -25.91 -29.01 -5.23
N ASP A 917 -26.64 -28.58 -4.20
CA ASP A 917 -26.58 -29.11 -2.85
C ASP A 917 -26.77 -30.63 -2.86
N GLY A 918 -25.76 -31.37 -2.39
CA GLY A 918 -25.69 -32.82 -2.33
C GLY A 918 -26.64 -33.46 -1.31
N ARG A 919 -27.82 -32.86 -1.06
CA ARG A 919 -28.90 -33.43 -0.23
C ARG A 919 -29.64 -34.60 -0.89
N GLY A 920 -29.08 -35.17 -1.96
CA GLY A 920 -29.56 -36.40 -2.62
C GLY A 920 -28.94 -37.69 -2.11
N HIS A 921 -28.11 -37.67 -1.06
CA HIS A 921 -27.69 -38.90 -0.38
C HIS A 921 -28.86 -39.48 0.42
N GLN A 922 -29.73 -40.25 -0.23
CA GLN A 922 -30.52 -41.26 0.48
C GLN A 922 -29.55 -42.33 0.97
N GLU A 923 -29.41 -42.44 2.28
CA GLU A 923 -28.77 -43.54 2.99
C GLU A 923 -29.28 -44.88 2.44
N LEU A 924 -28.34 -45.78 2.11
CA LEU A 924 -28.64 -47.20 1.91
C LEU A 924 -29.28 -47.76 3.20
N PRO A 925 -30.31 -48.62 3.11
CA PRO A 925 -30.95 -49.18 4.29
C PRO A 925 -29.96 -50.08 5.02
N ARG A 926 -29.74 -49.79 6.31
CA ARG A 926 -28.97 -50.61 7.25
C ARG A 926 -29.44 -52.07 7.20
N GLU A 927 -28.52 -52.98 6.90
CA GLU A 927 -28.69 -54.41 7.18
C GLU A 927 -28.95 -54.62 8.67
N ARG A 928 -30.05 -55.32 8.96
CA ARG A 928 -30.31 -55.90 10.27
C ARG A 928 -29.36 -57.08 10.44
N THR A 929 -28.37 -56.95 11.31
CA THR A 929 -27.75 -58.12 11.93
C THR A 929 -28.69 -58.63 13.01
N ALA A 930 -29.13 -59.88 12.85
CA ALA A 930 -29.70 -60.67 13.91
C ALA A 930 -28.53 -61.31 14.69
N GLU A 931 -28.37 -60.90 15.95
CA GLU A 931 -28.09 -61.74 17.12
C GLU A 931 -28.48 -60.94 18.38
#